data_AF-A0AAW7R2L2-F1
#
_entry.id   AF-A0AAW7R2L2-F1
#
_cell.length_a   1.000
_cell.length_b   1.000
_cell.length_c   1.000
_cell.angle_alpha   90.00
_cell.angle_beta   90.00
_cell.angle_gamma   90.00
#
_symmetry.space_group_name_H-M   'P 1'
#
loop_
_entity.id
_entity.type
_entity.pdbx_description
1 polymer ?
#
loop_
_entity_poly.entity_id
_entity_poly.type
_entity_poly.pdbx_seq_one_letter_code
_entity_poly.pdbx_strand_id
1 'polypeptide(L)'
;MKLISARFKNLRLLRDVFIDFSTDEDKNLTVIRAENGTGKTTAMNGLIWGLYGSKFVTEKLYPLSLVEDDLREINIEVEIDFETEEVVSRQGKTVVNEKVYRLIRKCTEFVAEDQKSFRRSNDNVSLYEKTDEGFKPILQSDIDNIIARALPAHLKDIYFTDGDKALTFIESTASGTEKRLRVQKAIEALLSMKELESLISNLKGVKLGFLRSIDKSDFGEKLIEAEVKIQSNEDWIKTGEEELKEFLVEKSNLEDSLGRLRKGIEDQLKLGNKEALATEVSSLKRQLKVSEELKENSVKALCTLLSSKSLSATLLQGKLSSANKLLGEMNARDNFPKQFIPVLNDILRRGECLCGSDLSGSTKEGLKKRNYITGVIEECREVDLLNSRASNLYFSPKDYQATDGKWKEHYDLHTKNYFNSDSSMRTTADSLKSKQVMIDDINDDLLIKLRDQEKIHNQKLREINNEIAISQDEVTRFKEQNIALKRDAEVFSSKLNKNNTAGGKHRLAEALTTIYENVFQEIKTSELKKVSEEMNRIFLSMIGADTGLNPKGMIRRAELSQEFDIKVYGPNDQPLNPDTELNGASRRAISLSFILALTKVSDVQAANIIDTPLGMTSGLVKASLVENLVRESSQVVLFLTFDEIKGVEKILDKYAGKAVTLSFSGHYPKMLRNEPKRQGVTEACNCNHREFCQICERTDQTNLVSRAS
;
A
#
# COMPACT_ATOMS: atom_id res chain seq x y z
N MET A 1 35.91 -13.68 11.26
CA MET A 1 35.05 -14.78 11.73
C MET A 1 34.57 -15.65 10.57
N LYS A 2 34.92 -16.94 10.57
CA LYS A 2 34.36 -17.98 9.69
C LYS A 2 33.47 -18.91 10.52
N LEU A 3 32.24 -19.18 10.07
CA LEU A 3 31.37 -20.17 10.70
C LEU A 3 31.83 -21.59 10.32
N ILE A 4 31.87 -22.51 11.27
CA ILE A 4 32.26 -23.91 11.04
C ILE A 4 31.01 -24.80 11.02
N SER A 5 30.20 -24.71 12.07
CA SER A 5 28.94 -25.45 12.15
C SER A 5 27.91 -24.73 13.01
N ALA A 6 26.64 -25.06 12.82
CA ALA A 6 25.56 -24.62 13.69
C ALA A 6 24.55 -25.75 13.95
N ARG A 7 24.11 -25.86 15.20
CA ARG A 7 23.06 -26.78 15.64
C ARG A 7 21.91 -26.00 16.26
N PHE A 8 20.69 -26.26 15.79
CA PHE A 8 19.47 -25.62 16.26
C PHE A 8 18.58 -26.67 16.95
N LYS A 9 18.20 -26.42 18.20
CA LYS A 9 17.27 -27.26 18.96
C LYS A 9 16.04 -26.46 19.36
N ASN A 10 14.87 -27.00 19.02
CA ASN A 10 13.54 -26.42 19.28
C ASN A 10 13.41 -24.93 18.90
N LEU A 11 13.92 -24.55 17.73
CA LEU A 11 13.84 -23.20 17.21
C LEU A 11 12.83 -23.13 16.05
N ARG A 12 11.59 -22.73 16.33
CA ARG A 12 10.45 -22.67 15.40
C ARG A 12 10.29 -23.97 14.62
N LEU A 13 10.62 -23.97 13.33
CA LEU A 13 10.52 -25.15 12.47
C LEU A 13 11.70 -26.12 12.68
N LEU A 14 12.82 -25.65 13.23
CA LEU A 14 14.06 -26.41 13.41
C LEU A 14 14.07 -27.10 14.78
N ARG A 15 13.65 -28.37 14.86
CA ARG A 15 13.66 -29.12 16.14
C ARG A 15 15.03 -29.69 16.52
N ASP A 16 15.78 -30.24 15.57
CA ASP A 16 17.18 -30.67 15.74
C ASP A 16 17.86 -30.66 14.38
N VAL A 17 18.32 -29.49 13.96
CA VAL A 17 18.94 -29.27 12.65
C VAL A 17 20.40 -28.95 12.83
N PHE A 18 21.26 -29.66 12.11
CA PHE A 18 22.70 -29.44 12.08
C PHE A 18 23.12 -29.01 10.67
N ILE A 19 23.94 -27.96 10.60
CA ILE A 19 24.44 -27.39 9.36
C ILE A 19 25.96 -27.23 9.48
N ASP A 20 26.69 -27.83 8.55
CA ASP A 20 28.13 -27.60 8.36
C ASP A 20 28.34 -26.50 7.31
N PHE A 21 29.24 -25.58 7.61
CA PHE A 21 29.66 -24.52 6.71
C PHE A 21 31.03 -24.83 6.10
N SER A 22 31.25 -24.37 4.87
CA SER A 22 32.54 -24.50 4.19
C SER A 22 33.52 -23.44 4.68
N THR A 23 34.69 -23.85 5.14
CA THR A 23 35.80 -22.97 5.54
C THR A 23 36.98 -23.00 4.56
N ASP A 24 36.83 -23.74 3.46
CA ASP A 24 37.82 -23.90 2.39
C ASP A 24 38.04 -22.58 1.63
N GLU A 25 39.29 -22.26 1.29
CA GLU A 25 39.64 -21.03 0.56
C GLU A 25 39.22 -21.08 -0.92
N ASP A 26 39.37 -22.23 -1.59
CA ASP A 26 39.00 -22.42 -2.99
C ASP A 26 37.52 -22.73 -3.15
N LYS A 27 36.93 -23.38 -2.13
CA LYS A 27 35.52 -23.78 -2.08
C LYS A 27 34.76 -23.14 -0.93
N ASN A 28 34.85 -21.82 -0.81
CA ASN A 28 34.29 -21.02 0.28
C ASN A 28 32.75 -20.90 0.30
N LEU A 29 32.04 -21.56 -0.62
CA LEU A 29 30.58 -21.51 -0.71
C LEU A 29 29.91 -22.68 0.02
N THR A 30 28.91 -22.36 0.83
CA THR A 30 27.95 -23.31 1.40
C THR A 30 26.59 -23.12 0.75
N VAL A 31 26.06 -24.18 0.14
CA VAL A 31 24.73 -24.14 -0.51
C VAL A 31 23.69 -24.81 0.38
N ILE A 32 22.74 -24.04 0.88
CA ILE A 32 21.59 -24.56 1.62
C ILE A 32 20.38 -24.56 0.70
N ARG A 33 20.07 -25.71 0.11
CA ARG A 33 18.86 -25.87 -0.72
C ARG A 33 17.64 -25.97 0.17
N ALA A 34 16.72 -25.02 0.03
CA ALA A 34 15.54 -24.95 0.86
C ALA A 34 14.41 -24.29 0.05
N GLU A 35 13.19 -24.77 0.18
CA GLU A 35 12.03 -24.13 -0.47
C GLU A 35 11.39 -23.08 0.44
N ASN A 36 10.52 -22.24 -0.12
CA ASN A 36 9.77 -21.29 0.69
C ASN A 36 8.97 -22.03 1.77
N GLY A 37 8.96 -21.47 2.98
CA GLY A 37 8.30 -22.09 4.14
C GLY A 37 9.06 -23.26 4.79
N THR A 38 10.25 -23.63 4.31
CA THR A 38 11.04 -24.72 4.94
C THR A 38 11.90 -24.29 6.14
N GLY A 39 11.98 -23.00 6.42
CA GLY A 39 12.74 -22.47 7.57
C GLY A 39 14.08 -21.82 7.24
N LYS A 40 14.32 -21.35 6.00
CA LYS A 40 15.50 -20.54 5.64
C LYS A 40 15.73 -19.35 6.58
N THR A 41 14.75 -18.45 6.62
CA THR A 41 14.76 -17.27 7.48
C THR A 41 14.76 -17.65 8.95
N THR A 42 14.22 -18.83 9.31
CA THR A 42 14.32 -19.37 10.68
C THR A 42 15.76 -19.75 11.04
N ALA A 43 16.49 -20.41 10.15
CA ALA A 43 17.90 -20.75 10.37
C ALA A 43 18.77 -19.49 10.46
N MET A 44 18.55 -18.52 9.57
CA MET A 44 19.23 -17.23 9.60
C MET A 44 18.94 -16.47 10.91
N ASN A 45 17.67 -16.33 11.31
CA ASN A 45 17.30 -15.71 12.59
C ASN A 45 17.84 -16.49 13.80
N GLY A 46 17.97 -17.81 13.67
CA GLY A 46 18.59 -18.66 14.69
C GLY A 46 20.07 -18.35 14.89
N LEU A 47 20.82 -18.12 13.80
CA LEU A 47 22.22 -17.70 13.88
C LEU A 47 22.34 -16.32 14.53
N ILE A 48 21.49 -15.37 14.12
CA ILE A 48 21.42 -14.01 14.71
C ILE A 48 21.14 -14.10 16.21
N TRP A 49 20.15 -14.90 16.62
CA TRP A 49 19.83 -15.10 18.04
C TRP A 49 20.99 -15.78 18.78
N GLY A 50 21.59 -16.83 18.21
CA GLY A 50 22.71 -17.53 18.81
C GLY A 50 23.88 -16.59 19.12
N LEU A 51 24.26 -15.75 18.15
CA LEU A 51 25.37 -14.79 18.30
C LEU A 51 25.01 -13.62 19.23
N TYR A 52 23.91 -12.91 18.95
CA TYR A 52 23.63 -11.61 19.56
C TYR A 52 22.56 -11.61 20.65
N GLY A 53 21.78 -12.69 20.76
CA GLY A 53 20.73 -12.86 21.76
C GLY A 53 19.41 -12.16 21.44
N SER A 54 18.51 -12.20 22.42
CA SER A 54 17.10 -11.79 22.33
C SER A 54 16.89 -10.31 22.06
N LYS A 55 17.91 -9.45 22.21
CA LYS A 55 17.83 -8.03 21.81
C LYS A 55 17.55 -7.85 20.32
N PHE A 56 17.97 -8.81 19.50
CA PHE A 56 17.88 -8.74 18.03
C PHE A 56 16.78 -9.62 17.44
N VAL A 57 16.16 -10.49 18.25
CA VAL A 57 15.05 -11.35 17.84
C VAL A 57 13.97 -11.32 18.92
N THR A 58 13.00 -10.44 18.75
CA THR A 58 11.87 -10.24 19.69
C THR A 58 10.69 -11.18 19.44
N GLU A 59 10.64 -11.79 18.26
CA GLU A 59 9.59 -12.72 17.88
C GLU A 59 9.71 -14.05 18.64
N LYS A 60 8.59 -14.80 18.76
CA LYS A 60 8.57 -16.14 19.37
C LYS A 60 9.58 -17.08 18.73
N LEU A 61 10.28 -17.87 19.55
CA LEU A 61 11.29 -18.82 19.10
C LEU A 61 10.80 -20.27 19.19
N TYR A 62 9.79 -20.56 20.02
CA TYR A 62 9.31 -21.92 20.23
C TYR A 62 8.63 -22.51 18.96
N PRO A 63 8.72 -23.83 18.74
CA PRO A 63 7.98 -24.56 17.72
C PRO A 63 6.48 -24.59 18.04
N LEU A 64 5.64 -24.15 17.10
CA LEU A 64 4.18 -24.23 17.27
C LEU A 64 3.69 -25.67 17.43
N SER A 65 4.34 -26.63 16.76
CA SER A 65 4.00 -28.04 16.87
C SER A 65 4.19 -28.60 18.29
N LEU A 66 5.15 -28.09 19.07
CA LEU A 66 5.32 -28.52 20.47
C LEU A 66 4.19 -27.99 21.38
N VAL A 67 3.64 -26.82 21.07
CA VAL A 67 2.50 -26.25 21.80
C VAL A 67 1.22 -27.03 21.51
N GLU A 68 1.06 -27.48 20.27
CA GLU A 68 -0.03 -28.41 19.89
C GLU A 68 0.10 -29.76 20.63
N ASP A 69 1.32 -30.19 20.93
CA ASP A 69 1.63 -31.36 21.76
C ASP A 69 1.45 -31.09 23.30
N ASP A 70 0.83 -29.96 23.69
CA ASP A 70 0.61 -29.49 25.08
C ASP A 70 1.89 -29.26 25.90
N LEU A 71 3.04 -29.04 25.25
CA LEU A 71 4.27 -28.61 25.92
C LEU A 71 4.26 -27.09 26.13
N ARG A 72 4.22 -26.70 27.41
CA ARG A 72 4.18 -25.29 27.83
C ARG A 72 5.55 -24.71 28.19
N GLU A 73 6.52 -25.57 28.47
CA GLU A 73 7.90 -25.20 28.76
C GLU A 73 8.81 -25.76 27.67
N ILE A 74 9.38 -24.87 26.86
CA ILE A 74 10.17 -25.27 25.69
C ILE A 74 11.58 -24.72 25.85
N ASN A 75 12.54 -25.64 25.95
CA ASN A 75 13.97 -25.32 26.00
C ASN A 75 14.51 -25.19 24.58
N ILE A 76 15.06 -24.01 24.29
CA ILE A 76 15.59 -23.61 22.99
C ILE A 76 17.10 -23.46 23.14
N GLU A 77 17.85 -24.05 22.21
CA GLU A 77 19.31 -24.04 22.24
C GLU A 77 19.86 -23.87 20.83
N VAL A 78 20.82 -22.96 20.68
CA VAL A 78 21.62 -22.80 19.47
C VAL A 78 23.09 -22.93 19.83
N GLU A 79 23.78 -23.84 19.16
CA GLU A 79 25.22 -24.07 19.27
C GLU A 79 25.88 -23.64 17.95
N ILE A 80 26.91 -22.79 18.01
CA ILE A 80 27.63 -22.26 16.85
C ILE A 80 29.12 -22.45 17.09
N ASP A 81 29.77 -23.20 16.20
CA ASP A 81 31.21 -23.28 16.14
C ASP A 81 31.72 -22.28 15.10
N PHE A 82 32.71 -21.47 15.48
CA PHE A 82 33.31 -20.48 14.59
C PHE A 82 34.79 -20.29 14.85
N GLU A 83 35.49 -19.80 13.83
CA GLU A 83 36.90 -19.46 13.85
C GLU A 83 37.08 -17.95 13.74
N THR A 84 38.01 -17.39 14.50
CA THR A 84 38.38 -15.98 14.41
C THR A 84 39.88 -15.78 14.60
N GLU A 85 40.41 -14.78 13.93
CA GLU A 85 41.78 -14.33 14.11
C GLU A 85 41.87 -13.45 15.36
N GLU A 86 42.76 -13.79 16.29
CA GLU A 86 43.13 -12.93 17.41
C GLU A 86 44.56 -12.40 17.20
N VAL A 87 44.66 -11.08 17.16
CA VAL A 87 45.95 -10.39 17.16
C VAL A 87 46.45 -10.30 18.60
N VAL A 88 47.47 -11.08 18.93
CA VAL A 88 48.15 -11.04 20.23
C VAL A 88 49.52 -10.40 20.04
N SER A 89 49.70 -9.20 20.59
CA SER A 89 51.01 -8.54 20.60
C SER A 89 51.79 -9.00 21.82
N ARG A 90 52.83 -9.81 21.61
CA ARG A 90 53.71 -10.29 22.70
C ARG A 90 55.14 -9.86 22.39
N GLN A 91 55.74 -9.09 23.31
CA GLN A 91 57.12 -8.59 23.19
C GLN A 91 57.42 -7.85 21.86
N GLY A 92 56.50 -7.00 21.39
CA GLY A 92 56.70 -6.20 20.16
C GLY A 92 56.62 -6.98 18.85
N LYS A 93 56.27 -8.28 18.89
CA LYS A 93 55.87 -9.05 17.72
C LYS A 93 54.36 -9.26 17.75
N THR A 94 53.71 -8.80 16.70
CA THR A 94 52.29 -9.05 16.42
C THR A 94 52.18 -10.46 15.85
N VAL A 95 51.58 -11.38 16.60
CA VAL A 95 51.28 -12.73 16.10
C VAL A 95 49.77 -12.84 15.94
N VAL A 96 49.32 -13.23 14.75
CA VAL A 96 47.93 -13.54 14.45
C VAL A 96 47.75 -15.03 14.73
N ASN A 97 46.93 -15.37 15.73
CA ASN A 97 46.57 -16.75 16.01
C ASN A 97 45.11 -16.98 15.61
N GLU A 98 44.86 -18.03 14.84
CA GLU A 98 43.51 -18.52 14.59
C GLU A 98 43.02 -19.30 15.81
N LYS A 99 41.84 -18.94 16.30
CA LYS A 99 41.19 -19.61 17.41
C LYS A 99 39.80 -20.07 17.03
N VAL A 100 39.46 -21.28 17.49
CA VAL A 100 38.15 -21.87 17.31
C VAL A 100 37.36 -21.78 18.61
N TYR A 101 36.14 -21.28 18.51
CA TYR A 101 35.22 -21.12 19.62
C TYR A 101 33.93 -21.89 19.37
N ARG A 102 33.32 -22.34 20.47
CA ARG A 102 31.97 -22.89 20.54
C ARG A 102 31.09 -22.01 21.39
N LEU A 103 30.11 -21.38 20.77
CA LEU A 103 29.10 -20.58 21.44
C LEU A 103 27.83 -21.39 21.63
N ILE A 104 27.34 -21.46 22.86
CA ILE A 104 26.07 -22.10 23.20
C ILE A 104 25.17 -21.05 23.84
N ARG A 105 24.01 -20.79 23.24
CA ARG A 105 22.98 -19.93 23.80
C ARG A 105 21.70 -20.72 24.05
N LYS A 106 21.13 -20.55 25.24
CA LYS A 106 19.91 -21.24 25.67
C LYS A 106 18.89 -20.25 26.21
N CYS A 107 17.62 -20.50 25.95
CA CYS A 107 16.52 -19.86 26.67
C CYS A 107 15.36 -20.84 26.83
N THR A 108 14.46 -20.52 27.76
CA THR A 108 13.22 -21.25 27.96
C THR A 108 12.07 -20.31 27.66
N GLU A 109 11.19 -20.71 26.74
CA GLU A 109 9.94 -20.00 26.48
C GLU A 109 8.77 -20.73 27.16
N PHE A 110 8.04 -19.98 27.98
CA PHE A 110 6.84 -20.42 28.68
C PHE A 110 5.62 -19.93 27.90
N VAL A 111 4.77 -20.85 27.44
CA VAL A 111 3.55 -20.53 26.69
C VAL A 111 2.38 -20.47 27.67
N ALA A 112 1.59 -19.40 27.60
CA ALA A 112 0.43 -19.22 28.45
C ALA A 112 -0.72 -20.17 28.04
N GLU A 113 -1.68 -20.38 28.94
CA GLU A 113 -2.81 -21.29 28.70
C GLU A 113 -3.70 -20.85 27.53
N ASP A 114 -3.70 -19.56 27.19
CA ASP A 114 -4.41 -19.01 26.05
C ASP A 114 -3.75 -19.32 24.69
N GLN A 115 -2.56 -19.94 24.70
CA GLN A 115 -1.70 -20.25 23.55
C GLN A 115 -1.36 -19.03 22.65
N LYS A 116 -1.64 -17.82 23.13
CA LYS A 116 -1.48 -16.56 22.38
C LYS A 116 -0.36 -15.71 22.94
N SER A 117 -0.10 -15.82 24.24
CA SER A 117 0.99 -15.10 24.90
C SER A 117 2.11 -16.05 25.33
N PHE A 118 3.34 -15.53 25.35
CA PHE A 118 4.51 -16.27 25.79
C PHE A 118 5.42 -15.37 26.63
N ARG A 119 6.18 -15.98 27.53
CA ARG A 119 7.22 -15.33 28.31
C ARG A 119 8.55 -16.05 28.09
N ARG A 120 9.58 -15.31 27.70
CA ARG A 120 10.94 -15.83 27.55
C ARG A 120 11.73 -15.61 28.84
N SER A 121 12.52 -16.61 29.25
CA SER A 121 13.56 -16.44 30.27
C SER A 121 14.67 -15.51 29.78
N ASN A 122 15.57 -15.07 30.66
CA ASN A 122 16.81 -14.46 30.20
C ASN A 122 17.63 -15.47 29.38
N ASP A 123 18.36 -14.97 28.39
CA ASP A 123 19.28 -15.80 27.61
C ASP A 123 20.45 -16.23 28.51
N ASN A 124 20.78 -17.52 28.48
CA ASN A 124 22.00 -18.06 29.07
C ASN A 124 23.02 -18.31 27.96
N VAL A 125 24.15 -17.63 28.00
CA VAL A 125 25.23 -17.74 27.01
C VAL A 125 26.48 -18.35 27.65
N SER A 126 27.10 -19.28 26.94
CA SER A 126 28.36 -19.92 27.32
C SER A 126 29.27 -20.00 26.09
N LEU A 127 30.53 -19.60 26.24
CA LEU A 127 31.53 -19.63 25.18
C LEU A 127 32.69 -20.52 25.61
N TYR A 128 33.15 -21.38 24.72
CA TYR A 128 34.27 -22.27 24.97
C TYR A 128 35.34 -22.10 23.89
N GLU A 129 36.60 -21.93 24.28
CA GLU A 129 37.75 -21.92 23.38
C GLU A 129 38.26 -23.35 23.18
N LYS A 130 38.45 -23.77 21.94
CA LYS A 130 39.03 -25.08 21.62
C LYS A 130 40.56 -25.01 21.79
N THR A 131 41.07 -25.77 22.75
CA THR A 131 42.51 -25.93 23.02
C THR A 131 42.94 -27.38 22.83
N ASP A 132 44.24 -27.66 22.87
CA ASP A 132 44.79 -29.03 22.76
C ASP A 132 44.26 -29.97 23.85
N GLU A 133 43.84 -29.42 25.00
CA GLU A 133 43.24 -30.15 26.13
C GLU A 133 41.71 -30.28 26.03
N GLY A 134 41.09 -29.75 24.96
CA GLY A 134 39.65 -29.69 24.76
C GLY A 134 39.07 -28.28 24.91
N PHE A 135 37.76 -28.21 25.13
CA PHE A 135 36.99 -26.95 25.22
C PHE A 135 37.12 -26.30 26.61
N LYS A 136 37.78 -25.14 26.70
CA LYS A 136 37.94 -24.36 27.93
C LYS A 136 36.88 -23.24 28.01
N PRO A 137 36.12 -23.11 29.10
CA PRO A 137 35.11 -22.08 29.23
C PRO A 137 35.73 -20.69 29.37
N ILE A 138 35.13 -19.69 28.71
CA ILE A 138 35.48 -18.27 28.84
C ILE A 138 34.54 -17.59 29.85
N LEU A 139 35.05 -16.59 30.56
CA LEU A 139 34.27 -15.79 31.51
C LEU A 139 33.18 -15.01 30.79
N GLN A 140 31.98 -14.94 31.39
CA GLN A 140 30.82 -14.26 30.78
C GLN A 140 31.10 -12.78 30.44
N SER A 141 31.93 -12.08 31.20
CA SER A 141 32.31 -10.68 30.93
C SER A 141 33.04 -10.48 29.61
N ASP A 142 33.73 -11.51 29.11
CA ASP A 142 34.57 -11.43 27.93
C ASP A 142 33.86 -11.92 26.67
N ILE A 143 32.76 -12.67 26.83
CA ILE A 143 31.98 -13.24 25.71
C ILE A 143 31.50 -12.14 24.76
N ASP A 144 30.86 -11.10 25.30
CA ASP A 144 30.33 -10.00 24.49
C ASP A 144 31.45 -9.25 23.76
N ASN A 145 32.63 -9.11 24.38
CA ASN A 145 33.79 -8.46 23.76
C ASN A 145 34.37 -9.31 22.61
N ILE A 146 34.47 -10.63 22.79
CA ILE A 146 34.97 -11.55 21.75
C ILE A 146 34.00 -11.57 20.57
N ILE A 147 32.69 -11.67 20.82
CA ILE A 147 31.67 -11.65 19.76
C ILE A 147 31.66 -10.29 19.07
N ALA A 148 31.69 -9.17 19.81
CA ALA A 148 31.70 -7.83 19.24
C ALA A 148 32.94 -7.56 18.39
N ARG A 149 34.10 -8.13 18.76
CA ARG A 149 35.34 -8.04 17.97
C ARG A 149 35.30 -8.95 16.73
N ALA A 150 34.73 -10.14 16.85
CA ALA A 150 34.68 -11.11 15.76
C ALA A 150 33.62 -10.77 14.69
N LEU A 151 32.44 -10.32 15.13
CA LEU A 151 31.32 -9.95 14.26
C LEU A 151 30.42 -8.90 14.95
N PRO A 152 30.71 -7.59 14.80
CA PRO A 152 29.98 -6.54 15.52
C PRO A 152 28.47 -6.56 15.26
N ALA A 153 27.66 -6.42 16.33
CA ALA A 153 26.21 -6.55 16.25
C ALA A 153 25.52 -5.45 15.41
N HIS A 154 26.11 -4.26 15.33
CA HIS A 154 25.60 -3.16 14.50
C HIS A 154 25.76 -3.41 12.99
N LEU A 155 26.54 -4.43 12.61
CA LEU A 155 26.77 -4.86 11.23
C LEU A 155 25.96 -6.10 10.85
N LYS A 156 25.10 -6.59 11.74
CA LYS A 156 24.31 -7.81 11.50
C LYS A 156 23.57 -7.77 10.16
N ASP A 157 23.02 -6.61 9.77
CA ASP A 157 22.18 -6.48 8.57
C ASP A 157 23.01 -6.49 7.27
N ILE A 158 24.34 -6.44 7.39
CA ILE A 158 25.30 -6.56 6.29
C ILE A 158 25.71 -8.03 6.13
N TYR A 159 26.04 -8.71 7.24
CA TYR A 159 26.47 -10.11 7.23
C TYR A 159 25.31 -11.11 7.08
N PHE A 160 24.13 -10.76 7.61
CA PHE A 160 22.89 -11.53 7.49
C PHE A 160 21.93 -10.78 6.58
N THR A 161 22.11 -10.99 5.28
CA THR A 161 21.33 -10.29 4.27
C THR A 161 20.15 -11.14 3.83
N ASP A 162 18.94 -10.62 4.00
CA ASP A 162 17.76 -11.16 3.32
C ASP A 162 17.67 -10.52 1.94
N GLY A 163 17.51 -11.29 0.87
CA GLY A 163 17.42 -10.79 -0.51
C GLY A 163 16.33 -9.73 -0.70
N ASP A 164 15.27 -9.76 0.10
CA ASP A 164 14.24 -8.72 0.12
C ASP A 164 14.59 -7.55 1.05
N LYS A 165 15.27 -7.78 2.19
CA LYS A 165 15.77 -6.66 3.02
C LYS A 165 16.94 -5.92 2.37
N ALA A 166 17.74 -6.58 1.53
CA ALA A 166 18.79 -5.95 0.74
C ALA A 166 18.22 -4.84 -0.14
N LEU A 167 17.01 -5.05 -0.68
CA LEU A 167 16.29 -4.03 -1.43
C LEU A 167 15.92 -2.83 -0.55
N THR A 168 15.64 -3.01 0.74
CA THR A 168 15.26 -1.89 1.64
C THR A 168 16.38 -0.87 1.89
N PHE A 169 17.65 -1.19 1.61
CA PHE A 169 18.74 -0.20 1.59
C PHE A 169 18.59 0.81 0.44
N ILE A 170 17.82 0.44 -0.60
CA ILE A 170 17.63 1.23 -1.81
C ILE A 170 16.16 1.65 -1.98
N GLU A 171 15.19 0.82 -1.59
CA GLU A 171 13.75 1.02 -1.82
C GLU A 171 13.04 2.02 -0.89
N SER A 172 12.01 2.64 -1.46
CA SER A 172 11.31 3.86 -1.07
C SER A 172 10.16 3.71 -0.07
N THR A 173 10.21 2.77 0.88
CA THR A 173 9.25 2.83 2.02
C THR A 173 9.59 3.93 3.02
N ALA A 174 10.69 4.64 2.79
CA ALA A 174 11.24 5.69 3.62
C ALA A 174 11.63 6.91 2.76
N SER A 175 11.49 8.12 3.30
CA SER A 175 11.93 9.36 2.64
C SER A 175 13.39 9.25 2.20
N GLY A 176 13.80 9.97 1.14
CA GLY A 176 15.19 9.95 0.66
C GLY A 176 16.24 10.24 1.74
N THR A 177 15.84 10.95 2.80
CA THR A 177 16.65 11.26 3.98
C THR A 177 16.94 10.04 4.85
N GLU A 178 15.95 9.16 5.08
CA GLU A 178 16.13 7.95 5.88
C GLU A 178 17.05 6.93 5.20
N LYS A 179 16.99 6.83 3.87
CA LYS A 179 17.89 6.00 3.07
C LYS A 179 19.35 6.43 3.26
N ARG A 180 19.62 7.72 3.11
CA ARG A 180 20.96 8.31 3.33
C ARG A 180 21.44 8.05 4.76
N LEU A 181 20.57 8.20 5.75
CA LEU A 181 20.93 7.96 7.15
C LEU A 181 21.31 6.50 7.42
N ARG A 182 20.63 5.53 6.81
CA ARG A 182 20.98 4.10 6.95
C ARG A 182 22.33 3.77 6.31
N VAL A 183 22.56 4.28 5.10
CA VAL A 183 23.83 4.12 4.37
C VAL A 183 24.98 4.77 5.14
N GLN A 184 24.77 5.99 5.63
CA GLN A 184 25.71 6.71 6.49
C GLN A 184 26.06 5.89 7.74
N LYS A 185 25.05 5.43 8.49
CA LYS A 185 25.26 4.62 9.70
C LYS A 185 26.02 3.32 9.41
N ALA A 186 25.77 2.66 8.28
CA ALA A 186 26.48 1.45 7.90
C ALA A 186 27.97 1.72 7.62
N ILE A 187 28.28 2.80 6.88
CA ILE A 187 29.64 3.21 6.56
C ILE A 187 30.41 3.63 7.82
N GLU A 188 29.82 4.49 8.64
CA GLU A 188 30.43 4.97 9.89
C GLU A 188 30.73 3.82 10.84
N ALA A 189 29.90 2.78 10.84
CA ALA A 189 30.03 1.68 11.76
C ALA A 189 30.97 0.55 11.27
N LEU A 190 31.18 0.42 9.95
CA LEU A 190 32.19 -0.49 9.38
C LEU A 190 33.59 0.10 9.38
N LEU A 191 33.72 1.41 9.19
CA LEU A 191 35.01 2.10 9.14
C LEU A 191 35.49 2.52 10.54
N SER A 192 34.89 1.99 11.61
CA SER A 192 35.19 2.32 13.01
C SER A 192 35.24 3.84 13.30
N MET A 193 34.49 4.64 12.55
CA MET A 193 34.48 6.10 12.68
C MET A 193 34.01 6.54 14.07
N LYS A 194 33.13 5.76 14.71
CA LYS A 194 32.65 6.01 16.07
C LYS A 194 33.76 6.03 17.12
N GLU A 195 34.80 5.22 16.95
CA GLU A 195 35.94 5.17 17.88
C GLU A 195 36.78 6.45 17.77
N LEU A 196 36.99 6.92 16.53
CA LEU A 196 37.66 8.21 16.27
C LEU A 196 36.83 9.40 16.78
N GLU A 197 35.51 9.40 16.58
CA GLU A 197 34.62 10.43 17.14
C GLU A 197 34.68 10.46 18.67
N SER A 198 34.66 9.29 19.31
CA SER A 198 34.81 9.18 20.77
C SER A 198 36.17 9.69 21.23
N LEU A 199 37.25 9.38 20.51
CA LEU A 199 38.59 9.86 20.81
C LEU A 199 38.70 11.39 20.66
N ILE A 200 38.12 11.97 19.61
CA ILE A 200 38.04 13.43 19.42
C ILE A 200 37.26 14.07 20.58
N SER A 201 36.12 13.49 20.97
CA SER A 201 35.33 13.97 22.12
C SER A 201 36.13 13.93 23.43
N ASN A 202 36.84 12.83 23.68
CA ASN A 202 37.72 12.69 24.85
C ASN A 202 38.86 13.72 24.83
N LEU A 203 39.47 13.97 23.66
CA LEU A 203 40.51 14.98 23.50
C LEU A 203 39.99 16.39 23.77
N LYS A 204 38.77 16.73 23.32
CA LYS A 204 38.10 17.99 23.67
C LYS A 204 37.90 18.12 25.19
N GLY A 205 37.51 17.03 25.87
CA GLY A 205 37.42 16.98 27.33
C GLY A 205 38.76 17.22 28.03
N VAL A 206 39.83 16.60 27.54
CA VAL A 206 41.20 16.77 28.05
C VAL A 206 41.72 18.19 27.80
N LYS A 207 41.42 18.78 26.64
CA LYS A 207 41.72 20.18 26.29
C LYS A 207 41.20 21.12 27.39
N LEU A 208 39.92 20.97 27.77
CA LEU A 208 39.30 21.76 28.83
C LEU A 208 39.88 21.49 30.22
N GLY A 209 40.23 20.23 30.51
CA GLY A 209 40.89 19.86 31.76
C GLY A 209 42.23 20.57 31.94
N PHE A 210 43.05 20.64 30.89
CA PHE A 210 44.30 21.39 30.92
C PHE A 210 44.08 22.89 30.98
N LEU A 211 43.05 23.41 30.31
CA LEU A 211 42.69 24.82 30.36
C LEU A 211 42.34 25.29 31.78
N ARG A 212 41.57 24.49 32.54
CA ARG A 212 41.24 24.74 33.96
C ARG A 212 42.46 24.71 34.89
N SER A 213 43.55 24.09 34.44
CA SER A 213 44.81 23.95 35.21
C SER A 213 45.82 25.06 34.92
N ILE A 214 45.49 26.01 34.02
CA ILE A 214 46.32 27.20 33.74
C ILE A 214 46.11 28.23 34.85
N ASP A 215 47.18 28.94 35.22
CA ASP A 215 47.10 30.03 36.22
C ASP A 215 46.00 31.05 35.88
N LYS A 216 45.24 31.45 36.91
CA LYS A 216 44.17 32.44 36.85
C LYS A 216 44.70 33.85 36.59
N SER A 217 45.20 34.08 35.39
CA SER A 217 45.31 35.43 34.82
C SER A 217 43.95 35.87 34.28
N ASP A 218 43.71 37.18 34.23
CA ASP A 218 42.45 37.76 33.71
C ASP A 218 42.14 37.32 32.26
N PHE A 219 43.17 36.95 31.49
CA PHE A 219 43.04 36.35 30.15
C PHE A 219 42.81 34.84 30.16
N GLY A 220 43.32 34.12 31.16
CA GLY A 220 43.06 32.69 31.35
C GLY A 220 41.60 32.42 31.71
N GLU A 221 41.00 33.24 32.57
CA GLU A 221 39.58 33.14 32.92
C GLU A 221 38.67 33.45 31.73
N LYS A 222 38.99 34.49 30.94
CA LYS A 222 38.27 34.83 29.69
C LYS A 222 38.41 33.75 28.62
N LEU A 223 39.57 33.10 28.52
CA LEU A 223 39.78 31.97 27.60
C LEU A 223 38.95 30.75 28.03
N ILE A 224 38.89 30.44 29.33
CA ILE A 224 38.05 29.36 29.86
C ILE A 224 36.58 29.63 29.60
N GLU A 225 36.12 30.86 29.83
CA GLU A 225 34.74 31.25 29.58
C GLU A 225 34.38 31.15 28.09
N ALA A 226 35.29 31.59 27.20
CA ALA A 226 35.11 31.48 25.76
C ALA A 226 35.05 30.01 25.31
N GLU A 227 35.97 29.16 25.77
CA GLU A 227 36.04 27.75 25.35
C GLU A 227 34.84 26.93 25.88
N VAL A 228 34.39 27.19 27.11
CA VAL A 228 33.19 26.56 27.67
C VAL A 228 31.94 26.99 26.90
N LYS A 229 31.84 28.28 26.52
CA LYS A 229 30.75 28.76 25.67
C LYS A 229 30.81 28.16 24.27
N ILE A 230 31.99 28.01 23.69
CA ILE A 230 32.18 27.36 22.38
C ILE A 230 31.69 25.92 22.44
N GLN A 231 32.11 25.15 23.45
CA GLN A 231 31.68 23.76 23.60
C GLN A 231 30.17 23.65 23.82
N SER A 232 29.61 24.45 24.72
CA SER A 232 28.16 24.50 24.95
C SER A 232 27.40 24.80 23.66
N ASN A 233 27.85 25.81 22.90
CA ASN A 233 27.25 26.15 21.62
C ASN A 233 27.44 25.05 20.57
N GLU A 234 28.59 24.35 20.54
CA GLU A 234 28.82 23.20 19.66
C GLU A 234 27.86 22.05 19.97
N ASP A 235 27.62 21.74 21.25
CA ASP A 235 26.66 20.73 21.68
C ASP A 235 25.21 21.13 21.34
N TRP A 236 24.86 22.41 21.53
CA TRP A 236 23.57 22.96 21.09
C TRP A 236 23.38 22.92 19.57
N ILE A 237 24.41 23.30 18.80
CA ILE A 237 24.37 23.21 17.33
C ILE A 237 24.16 21.76 16.90
N LYS A 238 24.88 20.82 17.50
CA LYS A 238 24.75 19.40 17.17
C LYS A 238 23.33 18.90 17.43
N THR A 239 22.77 19.23 18.59
CA THR A 239 21.42 18.83 19.00
C THR A 239 20.37 19.48 18.09
N GLY A 240 20.49 20.78 17.81
CA GLY A 240 19.60 21.50 16.89
C GLY A 240 19.71 21.02 15.44
N GLU A 241 20.88 20.59 14.98
CA GLU A 241 21.04 19.96 13.66
C GLU A 241 20.42 18.55 13.59
N GLU A 242 20.41 17.80 14.70
CA GLU A 242 19.70 16.53 14.81
C GLU A 242 18.18 16.74 14.79
N GLU A 243 17.66 17.67 15.59
CA GLU A 243 16.24 18.06 15.59
C GLU A 243 15.79 18.59 14.22
N LEU A 244 16.60 19.42 13.56
CA LEU A 244 16.31 19.91 12.20
C LEU A 244 16.21 18.76 11.20
N LYS A 245 17.05 17.74 11.32
CA LYS A 245 16.96 16.53 10.46
C LYS A 245 15.66 15.77 10.73
N GLU A 246 15.23 15.65 11.99
CA GLU A 246 13.98 14.99 12.35
C GLU A 246 12.77 15.74 11.77
N PHE A 247 12.71 17.07 11.93
CA PHE A 247 11.64 17.89 11.35
C PHE A 247 11.61 17.84 9.82
N LEU A 248 12.77 17.77 9.15
CA LEU A 248 12.83 17.60 7.70
C LEU A 248 12.29 16.25 7.24
N VAL A 249 12.53 15.18 8.00
CA VAL A 249 11.95 13.85 7.73
C VAL A 249 10.44 13.89 7.92
N GLU A 250 9.95 14.49 9.01
CA GLU A 250 8.53 14.60 9.28
C GLU A 250 7.80 15.43 8.20
N LYS A 251 8.41 16.53 7.77
CA LYS A 251 7.93 17.35 6.65
C LYS A 251 7.79 16.52 5.37
N SER A 252 8.81 15.76 4.99
CA SER A 252 8.76 14.91 3.79
C SER A 252 7.63 13.88 3.86
N ASN A 253 7.45 13.24 5.01
CA ASN A 253 6.41 12.23 5.21
C ASN A 253 4.99 12.85 5.12
N LEU A 254 4.81 14.07 5.63
CA LEU A 254 3.56 14.82 5.50
C LEU A 254 3.27 15.29 4.07
N GLU A 255 4.30 15.74 3.33
CA GLU A 255 4.18 16.12 1.93
C GLU A 255 3.75 14.93 1.06
N ASP A 256 4.34 13.75 1.28
CA ASP A 256 3.95 12.51 0.58
C ASP A 256 2.51 12.10 0.91
N SER A 257 2.13 12.21 2.19
CA SER A 257 0.76 11.91 2.64
C SER A 257 -0.26 12.87 2.01
N LEU A 258 0.07 14.16 1.93
CA LEU A 258 -0.73 15.17 1.20
C LEU A 258 -0.81 14.87 -0.29
N GLY A 259 0.28 14.41 -0.91
CA GLY A 259 0.28 13.99 -2.32
C GLY A 259 -0.68 12.83 -2.59
N ARG A 260 -0.71 11.84 -1.69
CA ARG A 260 -1.66 10.71 -1.77
C ARG A 260 -3.11 11.16 -1.54
N LEU A 261 -3.36 12.00 -0.54
CA LEU A 261 -4.69 12.55 -0.28
C LEU A 261 -5.21 13.37 -1.46
N ARG A 262 -4.38 14.24 -2.05
CA ARG A 262 -4.75 15.04 -3.22
C ARG A 262 -5.10 14.17 -4.42
N LYS A 263 -4.33 13.11 -4.70
CA LYS A 263 -4.68 12.13 -5.73
C LYS A 263 -6.01 11.44 -5.43
N GLY A 264 -6.23 11.01 -4.18
CA GLY A 264 -7.50 10.42 -3.76
C GLY A 264 -8.69 11.38 -3.92
N ILE A 265 -8.51 12.67 -3.63
CA ILE A 265 -9.52 13.71 -3.87
C ILE A 265 -9.76 13.91 -5.37
N GLU A 266 -8.71 13.96 -6.18
CA GLU A 266 -8.81 14.14 -7.63
C GLU A 266 -9.52 12.95 -8.32
N ASP A 267 -9.22 11.72 -7.89
CA ASP A 267 -9.87 10.51 -8.40
C ASP A 267 -11.36 10.46 -8.01
N GLN A 268 -11.71 10.89 -6.79
CA GLN A 268 -13.10 11.04 -6.36
C GLN A 268 -13.84 12.14 -7.13
N LEU A 269 -13.18 13.26 -7.42
CA LEU A 269 -13.76 14.35 -8.22
C LEU A 269 -13.99 13.96 -9.69
N LYS A 270 -13.11 13.13 -10.27
CA LYS A 270 -13.31 12.56 -11.62
C LYS A 270 -14.51 11.61 -11.68
N LEU A 271 -14.82 10.91 -10.59
CA LEU A 271 -15.98 10.02 -10.47
C LEU A 271 -17.32 10.76 -10.27
N GLY A 272 -17.31 12.00 -9.79
CA GLY A 272 -18.53 12.69 -9.36
C GLY A 272 -18.56 14.18 -9.66
N ASN A 273 -18.90 14.56 -10.90
CA ASN A 273 -19.27 15.95 -11.19
C ASN A 273 -20.74 16.19 -10.78
N LYS A 274 -20.97 16.28 -9.47
CA LYS A 274 -22.30 16.36 -8.85
C LYS A 274 -23.09 17.60 -9.28
N GLU A 275 -22.42 18.71 -9.61
CA GLU A 275 -23.07 19.94 -10.10
C GLU A 275 -23.64 19.76 -11.53
N ALA A 276 -22.88 19.11 -12.41
CA ALA A 276 -23.36 18.75 -13.75
C ALA A 276 -24.53 17.75 -13.68
N LEU A 277 -24.44 16.75 -12.80
CA LEU A 277 -25.51 15.76 -12.60
C LEU A 277 -26.77 16.39 -11.95
N ALA A 278 -26.60 17.30 -10.98
CA ALA A 278 -27.72 17.99 -10.35
C ALA A 278 -28.45 18.94 -11.31
N THR A 279 -27.71 19.64 -12.18
CA THR A 279 -28.30 20.49 -13.22
C THR A 279 -29.01 19.64 -14.27
N GLU A 280 -28.44 18.52 -14.71
CA GLU A 280 -29.09 17.55 -15.59
C GLU A 280 -30.39 17.00 -14.98
N VAL A 281 -30.38 16.57 -13.72
CA VAL A 281 -31.58 16.06 -13.03
C VAL A 281 -32.67 17.13 -12.92
N SER A 282 -32.30 18.38 -12.65
CA SER A 282 -33.24 19.50 -12.61
C SER A 282 -33.91 19.74 -13.98
N SER A 283 -33.13 19.60 -15.06
CA SER A 283 -33.63 19.76 -16.43
C SER A 283 -34.56 18.61 -16.84
N LEU A 284 -34.24 17.37 -16.46
CA LEU A 284 -35.07 16.19 -16.71
C LEU A 284 -36.39 16.26 -15.94
N LYS A 285 -36.39 16.74 -14.68
CA LYS A 285 -37.63 16.99 -13.91
C LYS A 285 -38.54 18.00 -14.61
N ARG A 286 -37.96 19.07 -15.16
CA ARG A 286 -38.71 20.08 -15.91
C ARG A 286 -39.30 19.49 -17.21
N GLN A 287 -38.52 18.70 -17.94
CA GLN A 287 -38.98 18.04 -19.17
C GLN A 287 -40.09 17.00 -18.90
N LEU A 288 -39.98 16.27 -17.79
CA LEU A 288 -41.01 15.31 -17.37
C LEU A 288 -42.34 16.02 -17.11
N LYS A 289 -42.31 17.12 -16.35
CA LYS A 289 -43.51 17.92 -16.06
C LYS A 289 -44.17 18.47 -17.32
N VAL A 290 -43.38 18.99 -18.26
CA VAL A 290 -43.90 19.46 -19.55
C VAL A 290 -44.54 18.32 -20.35
N SER A 291 -43.93 17.13 -20.35
CA SER A 291 -44.46 15.96 -21.05
C SER A 291 -45.77 15.45 -20.42
N GLU A 292 -45.88 15.49 -19.09
CA GLU A 292 -47.11 15.18 -18.35
C GLU A 292 -48.24 16.15 -18.71
N GLU A 293 -47.98 17.46 -18.69
CA GLU A 293 -48.96 18.50 -19.06
C GLU A 293 -49.43 18.32 -20.52
N LEU A 294 -48.54 18.02 -21.45
CA LEU A 294 -48.88 17.75 -22.85
C LEU A 294 -49.72 16.48 -23.02
N LYS A 295 -49.42 15.43 -22.25
CA LYS A 295 -50.21 14.20 -22.24
C LYS A 295 -51.62 14.45 -21.69
N GLU A 296 -51.74 15.15 -20.56
CA GLU A 296 -53.06 15.51 -20.00
C GLU A 296 -53.89 16.35 -20.98
N ASN A 297 -53.27 17.32 -21.63
CA ASN A 297 -53.95 18.16 -22.63
C ASN A 297 -54.40 17.34 -23.84
N SER A 298 -53.60 16.37 -24.27
CA SER A 298 -53.96 15.45 -25.36
C SER A 298 -55.16 14.56 -24.97
N VAL A 299 -55.20 14.06 -23.73
CA VAL A 299 -56.34 13.30 -23.20
C VAL A 299 -57.60 14.17 -23.14
N LYS A 300 -57.50 15.40 -22.62
CA LYS A 300 -58.62 16.35 -22.59
C LYS A 300 -59.16 16.60 -24.00
N ALA A 301 -58.29 16.82 -24.99
CA ALA A 301 -58.69 17.03 -26.37
C ALA A 301 -59.38 15.79 -26.99
N LEU A 302 -58.90 14.58 -26.70
CA LEU A 302 -59.57 13.34 -27.11
C LEU A 302 -60.96 13.19 -26.48
N CYS A 303 -61.10 13.51 -25.19
CA CYS A 303 -62.41 13.50 -24.51
C CYS A 303 -63.37 14.54 -25.12
N THR A 304 -62.88 15.75 -25.44
CA THR A 304 -63.69 16.76 -26.12
C THR A 304 -64.13 16.30 -27.51
N LEU A 305 -63.25 15.63 -28.26
CA LEU A 305 -63.59 15.07 -29.56
C LEU A 305 -64.67 13.96 -29.45
N LEU A 306 -64.60 13.11 -28.44
CA LEU A 306 -65.63 12.09 -28.18
C LEU A 306 -67.00 12.70 -27.88
N SER A 307 -67.03 13.83 -27.17
CA SER A 307 -68.26 14.59 -26.89
C SER A 307 -68.73 15.47 -28.04
N SER A 308 -67.99 15.51 -29.17
CA SER A 308 -68.30 16.41 -30.28
C SER A 308 -69.58 16.00 -31.02
N LYS A 309 -70.37 17.02 -31.39
CA LYS A 309 -71.59 16.84 -32.20
C LYS A 309 -71.27 16.26 -33.59
N SER A 310 -70.12 16.60 -34.17
CA SER A 310 -69.69 16.12 -35.48
C SER A 310 -69.41 14.61 -35.49
N LEU A 311 -68.74 14.08 -34.47
CA LEU A 311 -68.49 12.64 -34.34
C LEU A 311 -69.81 11.88 -34.15
N SER A 312 -70.64 12.34 -33.23
CA SER A 312 -71.92 11.69 -32.93
C SER A 312 -72.89 11.73 -34.13
N ALA A 313 -72.95 12.83 -34.87
CA ALA A 313 -73.70 12.93 -36.13
C ALA A 313 -73.17 11.95 -37.20
N THR A 314 -71.85 11.82 -37.34
CA THR A 314 -71.21 10.92 -38.32
C THR A 314 -71.49 9.45 -38.00
N LEU A 315 -71.35 9.04 -36.74
CA LEU A 315 -71.62 7.65 -36.32
C LEU A 315 -73.09 7.25 -36.50
N LEU A 316 -74.01 8.19 -36.28
CA LEU A 316 -75.46 7.96 -36.38
C LEU A 316 -76.00 8.15 -37.81
N GLN A 317 -75.22 8.72 -38.73
CA GLN A 317 -75.64 9.10 -40.08
C GLN A 317 -76.34 7.96 -40.86
N GLY A 318 -75.82 6.73 -40.78
CA GLY A 318 -76.39 5.59 -41.52
C GLY A 318 -77.81 5.22 -41.08
N LYS A 319 -78.10 5.32 -39.76
CA LYS A 319 -79.42 5.05 -39.21
C LYS A 319 -80.35 6.26 -39.34
N LEU A 320 -79.82 7.48 -39.13
CA LEU A 320 -80.56 8.73 -39.26
C LEU A 320 -81.01 9.00 -40.70
N SER A 321 -80.17 8.74 -41.70
CA SER A 321 -80.52 8.91 -43.11
C SER A 321 -81.67 7.98 -43.53
N SER A 322 -81.64 6.73 -43.08
CA SER A 322 -82.71 5.76 -43.31
C SER A 322 -84.03 6.20 -42.65
N ALA A 323 -83.96 6.66 -41.39
CA ALA A 323 -85.12 7.14 -40.65
C ALA A 323 -85.71 8.43 -41.27
N ASN A 324 -84.87 9.39 -41.65
CA ASN A 324 -85.30 10.64 -42.29
C ASN A 324 -85.95 10.38 -43.66
N LYS A 325 -85.45 9.41 -44.43
CA LYS A 325 -86.07 9.00 -45.70
C LYS A 325 -87.47 8.44 -45.47
N LEU A 326 -87.62 7.52 -44.51
CA LEU A 326 -88.92 6.92 -44.16
C LEU A 326 -89.93 7.97 -43.66
N LEU A 327 -89.49 8.88 -42.77
CA LEU A 327 -90.34 9.94 -42.24
C LEU A 327 -90.74 10.96 -43.32
N GLY A 328 -89.85 11.25 -44.27
CA GLY A 328 -90.16 12.07 -45.45
C GLY A 328 -91.22 11.44 -46.34
N GLU A 329 -91.14 10.12 -46.58
CA GLU A 329 -92.14 9.37 -47.34
C GLU A 329 -93.51 9.34 -46.62
N MET A 330 -93.53 9.24 -45.29
CA MET A 330 -94.77 9.26 -44.49
C MET A 330 -95.42 10.65 -44.45
N ASN A 331 -94.63 11.72 -44.38
CA ASN A 331 -95.12 13.09 -44.43
C ASN A 331 -95.73 13.43 -45.80
N ALA A 332 -95.12 12.95 -46.90
CA ALA A 332 -95.63 13.16 -48.26
C ALA A 332 -96.99 12.46 -48.52
N ARG A 333 -97.34 11.45 -47.71
CA ARG A 333 -98.61 10.70 -47.78
C ARG A 333 -99.67 11.20 -46.79
N ASP A 334 -99.46 12.36 -46.15
CA ASP A 334 -100.33 12.95 -45.12
C ASP A 334 -100.59 12.07 -43.88
N ASN A 335 -99.81 10.99 -43.72
CA ASN A 335 -99.89 10.03 -42.62
C ASN A 335 -98.74 10.25 -41.62
N PHE A 336 -98.53 11.52 -41.24
CA PHE A 336 -97.47 11.89 -40.30
C PHE A 336 -97.88 11.53 -38.86
N PRO A 337 -96.94 11.04 -38.02
CA PRO A 337 -97.25 10.71 -36.63
C PRO A 337 -97.72 11.95 -35.85
N LYS A 338 -99.01 12.02 -35.51
CA LYS A 338 -99.60 13.13 -34.72
C LYS A 338 -99.59 12.80 -33.22
N GLN A 339 -99.46 13.84 -32.40
CA GLN A 339 -99.60 13.72 -30.95
C GLN A 339 -101.06 13.94 -30.53
N PHE A 340 -101.58 13.02 -29.74
CA PHE A 340 -102.96 13.02 -29.26
C PHE A 340 -103.04 13.35 -27.77
N ILE A 341 -102.03 12.98 -26.96
CA ILE A 341 -102.08 13.12 -25.49
C ILE A 341 -102.10 14.57 -25.02
N PRO A 342 -101.32 15.52 -25.59
CA PRO A 342 -101.44 16.93 -25.21
C PRO A 342 -102.85 17.49 -25.45
N VAL A 343 -103.51 17.06 -26.52
CA VAL A 343 -104.89 17.45 -26.86
C VAL A 343 -105.89 16.84 -25.88
N LEU A 344 -105.75 15.55 -25.56
CA LEU A 344 -106.61 14.86 -24.60
C LEU A 344 -106.49 15.42 -23.17
N ASN A 345 -105.26 15.78 -22.75
CA ASN A 345 -105.04 16.44 -21.46
C ASN A 345 -105.65 17.84 -21.40
N ASP A 346 -105.64 18.60 -22.50
CA ASP A 346 -106.29 19.92 -22.53
C ASP A 346 -107.83 19.79 -22.42
N ILE A 347 -108.42 18.77 -23.08
CA ILE A 347 -109.85 18.46 -22.96
C ILE A 347 -110.21 18.07 -21.52
N LEU A 348 -109.38 17.26 -20.84
CA LEU A 348 -109.59 16.88 -19.44
C LEU A 348 -109.48 18.06 -18.46
N ARG A 349 -108.71 19.09 -18.79
CA ARG A 349 -108.59 20.32 -17.98
C ARG A 349 -109.81 21.22 -18.09
N ARG A 350 -110.43 21.30 -19.28
CA ARG A 350 -111.60 22.15 -19.52
C ARG A 350 -112.87 21.66 -18.82
N GLY A 351 -112.95 20.36 -18.50
CA GLY A 351 -114.10 19.79 -17.76
C GLY A 351 -115.38 19.62 -18.59
N GLU A 352 -115.34 19.93 -19.89
CA GLU A 352 -116.41 19.73 -20.86
C GLU A 352 -115.81 19.19 -22.17
N CYS A 353 -116.46 18.20 -22.78
CA CYS A 353 -116.02 17.60 -24.05
C CYS A 353 -116.41 18.47 -25.25
N LEU A 354 -115.67 18.39 -26.37
CA LEU A 354 -116.00 19.09 -27.63
C LEU A 354 -117.41 18.78 -28.17
N CYS A 355 -118.04 17.66 -27.75
CA CYS A 355 -119.42 17.31 -28.10
C CYS A 355 -120.48 17.75 -27.06
N GLY A 356 -120.12 18.54 -26.05
CA GLY A 356 -121.02 19.07 -25.02
C GLY A 356 -121.32 18.13 -23.84
N SER A 357 -120.56 17.03 -23.69
CA SER A 357 -120.69 16.12 -22.54
C SER A 357 -119.93 16.62 -21.30
N ASP A 358 -120.57 16.55 -20.14
CA ASP A 358 -119.97 16.89 -18.84
C ASP A 358 -118.82 15.92 -18.47
N LEU A 359 -117.64 16.49 -18.22
CA LEU A 359 -116.42 15.80 -17.77
C LEU A 359 -115.95 16.33 -16.39
N SER A 360 -116.83 17.04 -15.67
CA SER A 360 -116.57 17.56 -14.33
C SER A 360 -116.45 16.42 -13.31
N GLY A 361 -115.60 16.61 -12.30
CA GLY A 361 -115.35 15.61 -11.25
C GLY A 361 -116.50 15.47 -10.23
N SER A 362 -117.51 16.34 -10.33
CA SER A 362 -118.65 16.42 -9.41
C SER A 362 -119.77 15.41 -9.71
N THR A 363 -119.83 14.88 -10.95
CA THR A 363 -120.93 14.03 -11.42
C THR A 363 -120.45 12.58 -11.60
N LYS A 364 -121.24 11.58 -11.15
CA LYS A 364 -120.87 10.15 -11.28
C LYS A 364 -120.61 9.72 -12.74
N GLU A 365 -121.27 10.34 -13.71
CA GLU A 365 -121.07 10.09 -15.14
C GLU A 365 -119.80 10.75 -15.69
N GLY A 366 -119.49 11.98 -15.27
CA GLY A 366 -118.26 12.69 -15.64
C GLY A 366 -117.02 11.97 -15.15
N LEU A 367 -117.06 11.42 -13.93
CA LEU A 367 -115.95 10.64 -13.35
C LEU A 367 -115.66 9.34 -14.13
N LYS A 368 -116.71 8.63 -14.59
CA LYS A 368 -116.55 7.44 -15.44
C LYS A 368 -115.93 7.78 -16.80
N LYS A 369 -116.40 8.84 -17.46
CA LYS A 369 -115.86 9.29 -18.75
C LYS A 369 -114.42 9.80 -18.63
N ARG A 370 -114.10 10.51 -17.55
CA ARG A 370 -112.73 10.93 -17.22
C ARG A 370 -111.80 9.73 -17.04
N ASN A 371 -112.21 8.74 -16.26
CA ASN A 371 -111.44 7.51 -16.08
C ASN A 371 -111.23 6.74 -17.39
N TYR A 372 -112.23 6.73 -18.29
CA TYR A 372 -112.08 6.15 -19.63
C TYR A 372 -111.04 6.90 -20.46
N ILE A 373 -111.10 8.23 -20.52
CA ILE A 373 -110.10 9.03 -21.25
C ILE A 373 -108.71 8.86 -20.62
N THR A 374 -108.60 8.80 -19.30
CA THR A 374 -107.32 8.53 -18.62
C THR A 374 -106.79 7.13 -18.94
N GLY A 375 -107.66 6.12 -19.06
CA GLY A 375 -107.30 4.79 -19.54
C GLY A 375 -106.77 4.80 -20.98
N VAL A 376 -107.45 5.53 -21.88
CA VAL A 376 -107.00 5.70 -23.28
C VAL A 376 -105.68 6.46 -23.36
N ILE A 377 -105.44 7.45 -22.49
CA ILE A 377 -104.14 8.15 -22.42
C ILE A 377 -103.02 7.19 -22.02
N GLU A 378 -103.25 6.29 -21.05
CA GLU A 378 -102.26 5.29 -20.67
C GLU A 378 -102.01 4.26 -21.78
N GLU A 379 -103.06 3.80 -22.48
CA GLU A 379 -102.91 2.89 -23.62
C GLU A 379 -102.16 3.53 -24.81
N CYS A 380 -102.39 4.83 -25.07
CA CYS A 380 -101.74 5.54 -26.18
C CYS A 380 -100.36 6.12 -25.82
N ARG A 381 -99.90 6.01 -24.57
CA ARG A 381 -98.69 6.69 -24.07
C ARG A 381 -97.42 6.32 -24.81
N GLU A 382 -97.22 5.03 -25.07
CA GLU A 382 -96.05 4.56 -25.80
C GLU A 382 -96.07 5.00 -27.27
N VAL A 383 -97.24 4.92 -27.92
CA VAL A 383 -97.43 5.33 -29.31
C VAL A 383 -97.21 6.83 -29.48
N ASP A 384 -97.76 7.65 -28.57
CA ASP A 384 -97.61 9.10 -28.59
C ASP A 384 -96.15 9.53 -28.31
N LEU A 385 -95.45 8.82 -27.41
CA LEU A 385 -94.03 9.02 -27.15
C LEU A 385 -93.18 8.70 -28.39
N LEU A 386 -93.50 7.61 -29.10
CA LEU A 386 -92.84 7.25 -30.35
C LEU A 386 -93.11 8.29 -31.45
N ASN A 387 -94.36 8.75 -31.58
CA ASN A 387 -94.75 9.78 -32.54
C ASN A 387 -94.04 11.12 -32.24
N SER A 388 -93.90 11.48 -30.96
CA SER A 388 -93.15 12.65 -30.51
C SER A 388 -91.67 12.58 -30.88
N ARG A 389 -91.03 11.43 -30.62
CA ARG A 389 -89.62 11.21 -31.00
C ARG A 389 -89.43 11.23 -32.51
N ALA A 390 -90.33 10.60 -33.26
CA ALA A 390 -90.30 10.60 -34.73
C ALA A 390 -90.47 12.02 -35.30
N SER A 391 -91.38 12.81 -34.73
CA SER A 391 -91.60 14.20 -35.14
C SER A 391 -90.37 15.06 -34.88
N ASN A 392 -89.80 14.99 -33.67
CA ASN A 392 -88.59 15.72 -33.32
C ASN A 392 -87.41 15.33 -34.21
N LEU A 393 -87.27 14.04 -34.55
CA LEU A 393 -86.23 13.56 -35.46
C LEU A 393 -86.36 14.17 -36.85
N TYR A 394 -87.58 14.27 -37.38
CA TYR A 394 -87.86 14.81 -38.71
C TYR A 394 -87.67 16.34 -38.82
N PHE A 395 -87.91 17.09 -37.75
CA PHE A 395 -87.76 18.56 -37.74
C PHE A 395 -86.36 19.05 -37.30
N SER A 396 -85.52 18.18 -36.73
CA SER A 396 -84.12 18.47 -36.38
C SER A 396 -83.02 18.07 -37.41
N PRO A 397 -83.26 17.80 -38.70
CA PRO A 397 -82.22 17.25 -39.59
C PRO A 397 -81.08 18.23 -39.88
N LYS A 398 -81.26 19.54 -39.65
CA LYS A 398 -80.18 20.53 -39.77
C LYS A 398 -79.15 20.44 -38.63
N ASP A 399 -79.53 19.94 -37.46
CA ASP A 399 -78.67 19.89 -36.28
C ASP A 399 -77.69 18.70 -36.28
N TYR A 400 -77.97 17.69 -37.11
CA TYR A 400 -77.23 16.42 -37.17
C TYR A 400 -76.70 16.09 -38.58
N GLN A 401 -76.43 17.10 -39.41
CA GLN A 401 -75.73 16.87 -40.68
C GLN A 401 -74.28 16.48 -40.40
N ALA A 402 -73.87 15.33 -40.94
CA ALA A 402 -72.49 14.90 -40.89
C ALA A 402 -71.62 15.93 -41.62
N THR A 403 -70.68 16.52 -40.90
CA THR A 403 -69.65 17.37 -41.46
C THR A 403 -68.52 16.49 -41.96
N ASP A 404 -67.99 16.80 -43.15
CA ASP A 404 -66.95 16.01 -43.84
C ASP A 404 -65.81 15.61 -42.90
N GLY A 405 -65.75 14.34 -42.49
CA GLY A 405 -64.57 13.54 -42.11
C GLY A 405 -63.49 14.07 -41.15
N LYS A 406 -63.48 15.35 -40.77
CA LYS A 406 -62.41 16.07 -40.07
C LYS A 406 -62.14 15.53 -38.69
N TRP A 407 -63.13 14.88 -38.07
CA TRP A 407 -62.95 14.23 -36.78
C TRP A 407 -61.87 13.14 -36.84
N LYS A 408 -61.69 12.45 -37.98
CA LYS A 408 -60.66 11.41 -38.16
C LYS A 408 -59.27 12.02 -38.14
N GLU A 409 -59.08 13.16 -38.81
CA GLU A 409 -57.81 13.90 -38.81
C GLU A 409 -57.48 14.43 -37.41
N HIS A 410 -58.47 14.98 -36.70
CA HIS A 410 -58.30 15.41 -35.31
C HIS A 410 -58.00 14.24 -34.37
N TYR A 411 -58.66 13.09 -34.56
CA TYR A 411 -58.39 11.88 -33.78
C TYR A 411 -56.96 11.38 -34.00
N ASP A 412 -56.52 11.27 -35.25
CA ASP A 412 -55.17 10.83 -35.59
C ASP A 412 -54.11 11.78 -35.02
N LEU A 413 -54.35 13.10 -35.10
CA LEU A 413 -53.44 14.11 -34.54
C LEU A 413 -53.34 14.02 -33.01
N HIS A 414 -54.47 14.00 -32.30
CA HIS A 414 -54.47 13.94 -30.84
C HIS A 414 -53.92 12.61 -30.31
N THR A 415 -54.19 11.51 -31.02
CA THR A 415 -53.66 10.19 -30.68
C THR A 415 -52.14 10.13 -30.88
N LYS A 416 -51.62 10.68 -31.98
CA LYS A 416 -50.17 10.82 -32.19
C LYS A 416 -49.51 11.66 -31.10
N ASN A 417 -50.10 12.79 -30.74
CA ASN A 417 -49.58 13.66 -29.67
C ASN A 417 -49.56 12.95 -28.31
N TYR A 418 -50.59 12.15 -28.02
CA TYR A 418 -50.63 11.33 -26.81
C TYR A 418 -49.51 10.30 -26.78
N PHE A 419 -49.32 9.51 -27.84
CA PHE A 419 -48.28 8.48 -27.89
C PHE A 419 -46.86 9.06 -27.85
N ASN A 420 -46.63 10.18 -28.55
CA ASN A 420 -45.34 10.86 -28.51
C ASN A 420 -45.02 11.39 -27.10
N SER A 421 -46.02 11.98 -26.43
CA SER A 421 -45.86 12.50 -25.07
C SER A 421 -45.66 11.35 -24.06
N ASP A 422 -46.39 10.24 -24.19
CA ASP A 422 -46.23 9.05 -23.33
C ASP A 422 -44.86 8.40 -23.50
N SER A 423 -44.38 8.25 -24.74
CA SER A 423 -43.04 7.72 -25.01
C SER A 423 -41.96 8.62 -24.41
N SER A 424 -42.07 9.94 -24.60
CA SER A 424 -41.12 10.92 -24.08
C SER A 424 -41.11 10.96 -22.55
N MET A 425 -42.29 10.79 -21.93
CA MET A 425 -42.43 10.71 -20.47
C MET A 425 -41.72 9.46 -19.92
N ARG A 426 -41.91 8.28 -20.53
CA ARG A 426 -41.25 7.03 -20.10
C ARG A 426 -39.73 7.11 -20.23
N THR A 427 -39.21 7.55 -21.38
CA THR A 427 -37.77 7.67 -21.59
C THR A 427 -37.11 8.67 -20.62
N THR A 428 -37.81 9.78 -20.34
CA THR A 428 -37.32 10.80 -19.40
C THR A 428 -37.37 10.30 -17.96
N ALA A 429 -38.41 9.55 -17.57
CA ALA A 429 -38.54 8.94 -16.25
C ALA A 429 -37.46 7.87 -16.00
N ASP A 430 -37.17 7.01 -16.99
CA ASP A 430 -36.10 6.00 -16.88
C ASP A 430 -34.70 6.63 -16.80
N SER A 431 -34.46 7.69 -17.58
CA SER A 431 -33.21 8.46 -17.52
C SER A 431 -33.05 9.17 -16.17
N LEU A 432 -34.14 9.71 -15.62
CA LEU A 432 -34.13 10.34 -14.30
C LEU A 432 -33.86 9.32 -13.19
N LYS A 433 -34.46 8.12 -13.28
CA LYS A 433 -34.23 7.05 -12.30
C LYS A 433 -32.79 6.55 -12.31
N SER A 434 -32.20 6.33 -13.49
CA SER A 434 -30.80 5.89 -13.60
C SER A 434 -29.82 6.95 -13.08
N LYS A 435 -30.06 8.23 -13.39
CA LYS A 435 -29.24 9.34 -12.90
C LYS A 435 -29.40 9.60 -11.40
N GLN A 436 -30.59 9.39 -10.83
CA GLN A 436 -30.82 9.51 -9.39
C GLN A 436 -30.09 8.40 -8.61
N VAL A 437 -30.10 7.16 -9.11
CA VAL A 437 -29.32 6.06 -8.52
C VAL A 437 -27.82 6.36 -8.55
N MET A 438 -27.30 6.93 -9.65
CA MET A 438 -25.91 7.39 -9.71
C MET A 438 -25.58 8.50 -8.70
N ILE A 439 -26.54 9.37 -8.36
CA ILE A 439 -26.34 10.41 -7.34
C ILE A 439 -26.34 9.82 -5.94
N ASP A 440 -27.23 8.87 -5.67
CA ASP A 440 -27.36 8.22 -4.36
C ASP A 440 -26.15 7.32 -4.04
N ASP A 441 -25.47 6.76 -5.06
CA ASP A 441 -24.22 6.01 -4.92
C ASP A 441 -22.98 6.90 -4.67
N ILE A 442 -23.05 8.22 -4.90
CA ILE A 442 -21.94 9.16 -4.65
C ILE A 442 -21.90 9.53 -3.17
N ASN A 443 -21.00 8.88 -2.45
CA ASN A 443 -20.84 8.95 -1.00
C ASN A 443 -20.09 10.23 -0.55
N ASP A 444 -20.81 11.31 -0.24
CA ASP A 444 -20.23 12.61 0.17
C ASP A 444 -19.40 12.54 1.46
N ASP A 445 -19.68 11.57 2.34
CA ASP A 445 -19.01 11.43 3.64
C ASP A 445 -17.51 11.12 3.50
N LEU A 446 -17.11 10.45 2.41
CA LEU A 446 -15.70 10.15 2.15
C LEU A 446 -14.92 11.39 1.68
N LEU A 447 -15.52 12.22 0.81
CA LEU A 447 -14.89 13.43 0.29
C LEU A 447 -14.72 14.50 1.38
N ILE A 448 -15.71 14.63 2.26
CA ILE A 448 -15.64 15.54 3.42
C ILE A 448 -14.50 15.11 4.34
N LYS A 449 -14.41 13.82 4.67
CA LYS A 449 -13.32 13.27 5.50
C LYS A 449 -11.94 13.49 4.86
N LEU A 450 -11.80 13.27 3.56
CA LEU A 450 -10.54 13.50 2.84
C LEU A 450 -10.12 14.98 2.85
N ARG A 451 -11.08 15.91 2.66
CA ARG A 451 -10.81 17.36 2.73
C ARG A 451 -10.47 17.82 4.13
N ASP A 452 -11.10 17.27 5.16
CA ASP A 452 -10.77 17.57 6.55
C ASP A 452 -9.37 17.04 6.91
N GLN A 453 -9.01 15.84 6.45
CA GLN A 453 -7.66 15.31 6.58
C GLN A 453 -6.62 16.19 5.85
N GLU A 454 -6.93 16.66 4.64
CA GLU A 454 -6.06 17.59 3.90
C GLU A 454 -5.85 18.90 4.67
N LYS A 455 -6.89 19.48 5.27
CA LYS A 455 -6.76 20.69 6.11
C LYS A 455 -5.88 20.45 7.32
N ILE A 456 -6.08 19.33 8.03
CA ILE A 456 -5.29 18.97 9.21
C ILE A 456 -3.81 18.80 8.83
N HIS A 457 -3.52 18.09 7.74
CA HIS A 457 -2.14 17.88 7.28
C HIS A 457 -1.48 19.18 6.80
N ASN A 458 -2.21 20.06 6.11
CA ASN A 458 -1.68 21.39 5.75
C ASN A 458 -1.40 22.26 6.98
N GLN A 459 -2.20 22.17 8.04
CA GLN A 459 -1.95 22.89 9.28
C GLN A 459 -0.67 22.37 9.95
N LYS A 460 -0.54 21.05 10.11
CA LYS A 460 0.69 20.42 10.65
C LYS A 460 1.93 20.79 9.85
N LEU A 461 1.82 20.82 8.52
CA LEU A 461 2.92 21.20 7.65
C LEU A 461 3.34 22.67 7.85
N ARG A 462 2.40 23.58 8.16
CA ARG A 462 2.75 24.97 8.51
C ARG A 462 3.45 25.05 9.87
N GLU A 463 2.98 24.28 10.86
CA GLU A 463 3.59 24.20 12.19
C GLU A 463 5.05 23.71 12.08
N ILE A 464 5.29 22.60 11.38
CA ILE A 464 6.65 22.06 11.17
C ILE A 464 7.52 23.02 10.36
N ASN A 465 7.01 23.69 9.33
CA ASN A 465 7.81 24.68 8.60
C ASN A 465 8.22 25.86 9.47
N ASN A 466 7.38 26.28 10.43
CA ASN A 466 7.75 27.31 11.39
C ASN A 466 8.82 26.79 12.36
N GLU A 467 8.69 25.56 12.86
CA GLU A 467 9.70 24.93 13.73
C GLU A 467 11.05 24.80 13.02
N ILE A 468 11.06 24.32 11.77
CA ILE A 468 12.27 24.28 10.93
C ILE A 468 12.91 25.66 10.81
N ALA A 469 12.11 26.70 10.54
CA ALA A 469 12.65 28.06 10.41
C ALA A 469 13.26 28.57 11.72
N ILE A 470 12.62 28.30 12.86
CA ILE A 470 13.11 28.69 14.18
C ILE A 470 14.40 27.95 14.51
N SER A 471 14.41 26.61 14.44
CA SER A 471 15.60 25.80 14.74
C SER A 471 16.76 26.15 13.80
N GLN A 472 16.47 26.44 12.53
CA GLN A 472 17.50 26.84 11.58
C GLN A 472 18.08 28.23 11.87
N ASP A 473 17.26 29.20 12.28
CA ASP A 473 17.74 30.52 12.72
C ASP A 473 18.59 30.40 13.99
N GLU A 474 18.15 29.60 14.97
CA GLU A 474 18.89 29.33 16.20
C GLU A 474 20.26 28.69 15.93
N VAL A 475 20.31 27.64 15.12
CA VAL A 475 21.57 27.00 14.70
C VAL A 475 22.49 28.00 14.00
N THR A 476 21.94 28.86 13.14
CA THR A 476 22.73 29.87 12.41
C THR A 476 23.29 30.91 13.38
N ARG A 477 22.48 31.39 14.33
CA ARG A 477 22.89 32.32 15.37
C ARG A 477 24.00 31.75 16.27
N PHE A 478 23.88 30.51 16.72
CA PHE A 478 24.92 29.86 17.53
C PHE A 478 26.20 29.64 16.72
N LYS A 479 26.11 29.33 15.41
CA LYS A 479 27.29 29.26 14.52
C LYS A 479 28.01 30.59 14.40
N GLU A 480 27.29 31.69 14.20
CA GLU A 480 27.87 33.04 14.16
C GLU A 480 28.52 33.43 15.49
N GLN A 481 27.88 33.13 16.61
CA GLN A 481 28.45 33.33 17.94
C GLN A 481 29.74 32.52 18.14
N ASN A 482 29.77 31.27 17.68
CA ASN A 482 30.97 30.44 17.75
C ASN A 482 32.12 30.98 16.90
N ILE A 483 31.85 31.57 15.74
CA ILE A 483 32.90 32.21 14.93
C ILE A 483 33.50 33.40 15.69
N ALA A 484 32.68 34.23 16.34
CA ALA A 484 33.16 35.35 17.15
C ALA A 484 33.97 34.87 18.36
N LEU A 485 33.44 33.90 19.12
CA LEU A 485 34.11 33.33 20.29
C LEU A 485 35.42 32.62 19.95
N LYS A 486 35.51 31.92 18.81
CA LYS A 486 36.75 31.29 18.33
C LYS A 486 37.84 32.33 18.02
N ARG A 487 37.47 33.47 17.42
CA ARG A 487 38.40 34.60 17.21
C ARG A 487 38.89 35.19 18.53
N ASP A 488 37.98 35.37 19.50
CA ASP A 488 38.34 35.87 20.82
C ASP A 488 39.26 34.89 21.57
N ALA A 489 38.98 33.59 21.48
CA ALA A 489 39.80 32.52 22.04
C ALA A 489 41.21 32.49 21.43
N GLU A 490 41.35 32.66 20.10
CA GLU A 490 42.66 32.81 19.45
C GLU A 490 43.43 34.03 19.98
N VAL A 491 42.76 35.17 20.12
CA VAL A 491 43.37 36.39 20.67
C VAL A 491 43.82 36.20 22.12
N PHE A 492 43.02 35.55 22.97
CA PHE A 492 43.38 35.27 24.36
C PHE A 492 44.51 34.24 24.47
N SER A 493 44.48 33.17 23.66
CA SER A 493 45.54 32.15 23.63
C SER A 493 46.90 32.74 23.23
N SER A 494 46.92 33.67 22.25
CA SER A 494 48.16 34.33 21.81
C SER A 494 48.80 35.22 22.88
N LYS A 495 47.99 35.78 23.80
CA LYS A 495 48.44 36.63 24.92
C LYS A 495 48.92 35.83 26.13
N LEU A 496 48.44 34.59 26.30
CA LEU A 496 48.85 33.64 27.34
C LEU A 496 50.22 32.98 27.06
N ASN A 497 50.89 33.31 25.95
CA ASN A 497 52.14 32.73 25.49
C ASN A 497 53.38 32.92 26.39
N LYS A 498 53.25 33.50 27.58
CA LYS A 498 54.39 33.78 28.48
C LYS A 498 54.36 32.87 29.71
N ASN A 499 55.14 31.78 29.65
CA ASN A 499 55.68 30.99 30.77
C ASN A 499 54.71 30.07 31.57
N ASN A 500 54.01 29.11 30.96
CA ASN A 500 53.34 28.07 31.75
C ASN A 500 53.31 26.67 31.11
N THR A 501 53.70 25.65 31.88
CA THR A 501 53.70 24.21 31.49
C THR A 501 52.30 23.70 31.14
N ALA A 502 51.25 24.23 31.79
CA ALA A 502 49.86 23.88 31.51
C ALA A 502 49.39 24.41 30.14
N GLY A 503 49.84 25.61 29.75
CA GLY A 503 49.54 26.19 28.43
C GLY A 503 50.17 25.41 27.26
N GLY A 504 51.34 24.79 27.50
CA GLY A 504 51.96 23.86 26.55
C GLY A 504 51.14 22.57 26.36
N LYS A 505 50.61 21.99 27.46
CA LYS A 505 49.73 20.82 27.39
C LYS A 505 48.40 21.12 26.69
N HIS A 506 47.83 22.29 26.92
CA HIS A 506 46.63 22.75 26.21
C HIS A 506 46.88 22.84 24.70
N ARG A 507 47.97 23.49 24.26
CA ARG A 507 48.31 23.57 22.82
C ARG A 507 48.56 22.22 22.20
N LEU A 508 49.18 21.29 22.92
CA LEU A 508 49.37 19.93 22.45
C LEU A 508 48.02 19.22 22.28
N ALA A 509 47.11 19.34 23.24
CA ALA A 509 45.77 18.76 23.14
C ALA A 509 44.96 19.38 22.00
N GLU A 510 45.07 20.69 21.78
CA GLU A 510 44.45 21.40 20.66
C GLU A 510 45.00 20.94 19.31
N ALA A 511 46.33 20.90 19.17
CA ALA A 511 46.97 20.40 17.95
C ALA A 511 46.61 18.94 17.67
N LEU A 512 46.58 18.09 18.69
CA LEU A 512 46.13 16.70 18.56
C LEU A 512 44.67 16.64 18.12
N THR A 513 43.79 17.43 18.73
CA THR A 513 42.36 17.49 18.34
C THR A 513 42.22 17.88 16.87
N THR A 514 42.90 18.93 16.41
CA THR A 514 42.88 19.35 14.99
C THR A 514 43.44 18.27 14.07
N ILE A 515 44.53 17.59 14.47
CA ILE A 515 45.10 16.48 13.69
C ILE A 515 44.08 15.35 13.56
N TYR A 516 43.47 14.90 14.66
CA TYR A 516 42.48 13.82 14.63
C TYR A 516 41.21 14.22 13.86
N GLU A 517 40.77 15.47 13.94
CA GLU A 517 39.65 15.99 13.14
C GLU A 517 39.98 15.98 11.64
N ASN A 518 41.19 16.40 11.25
CA ASN A 518 41.63 16.35 9.86
C ASN A 518 41.76 14.90 9.35
N VAL A 519 42.37 14.02 10.16
CA VAL A 519 42.48 12.59 9.85
C VAL A 519 41.10 11.97 9.70
N PHE A 520 40.14 12.32 10.56
CA PHE A 520 38.77 11.86 10.46
C PHE A 520 38.11 12.28 9.14
N GLN A 521 38.26 13.54 8.72
CA GLN A 521 37.73 14.02 7.44
C GLN A 521 38.41 13.38 6.23
N GLU A 522 39.72 13.14 6.31
CA GLU A 522 40.48 12.49 5.24
C GLU A 522 40.14 11.00 5.12
N ILE A 523 40.03 10.27 6.23
CA ILE A 523 39.53 8.89 6.26
C ILE A 523 38.12 8.85 5.69
N LYS A 524 37.22 9.73 6.16
CA LYS A 524 35.85 9.79 5.65
C LYS A 524 35.81 9.98 4.14
N THR A 525 36.57 10.93 3.61
CA THR A 525 36.57 11.23 2.17
C THR A 525 37.23 10.13 1.34
N SER A 526 38.37 9.60 1.81
CA SER A 526 39.13 8.58 1.07
C SER A 526 38.44 7.22 1.10
N GLU A 527 37.94 6.78 2.26
CA GLU A 527 37.24 5.51 2.39
C GLU A 527 35.90 5.53 1.67
N LEU A 528 35.15 6.65 1.71
CA LEU A 528 33.94 6.81 0.88
C LEU A 528 34.25 6.65 -0.61
N LYS A 529 35.35 7.25 -1.08
CA LYS A 529 35.77 7.14 -2.47
C LYS A 529 36.13 5.69 -2.83
N LYS A 530 36.89 4.99 -1.98
CA LYS A 530 37.22 3.56 -2.18
C LYS A 530 35.96 2.70 -2.22
N VAL A 531 35.03 2.89 -1.28
CA VAL A 531 33.74 2.17 -1.26
C VAL A 531 32.96 2.45 -2.54
N SER A 532 32.90 3.70 -3.00
CA SER A 532 32.20 4.05 -4.23
C SER A 532 32.83 3.40 -5.47
N GLU A 533 34.15 3.41 -5.59
CA GLU A 533 34.88 2.81 -6.71
C GLU A 533 34.69 1.28 -6.73
N GLU A 534 34.80 0.64 -5.56
CA GLU A 534 34.67 -0.81 -5.44
C GLU A 534 33.22 -1.28 -5.62
N MET A 535 32.25 -0.52 -5.10
CA MET A 535 30.82 -0.73 -5.37
C MET A 535 30.55 -0.67 -6.88
N ASN A 536 31.05 0.36 -7.56
CA ASN A 536 30.87 0.51 -9.00
C ASN A 536 31.48 -0.68 -9.77
N ARG A 537 32.69 -1.11 -9.42
CA ARG A 537 33.36 -2.26 -10.05
C ARG A 537 32.56 -3.55 -9.87
N ILE A 538 32.15 -3.85 -8.63
CA ILE A 538 31.38 -5.07 -8.32
C ILE A 538 30.01 -5.01 -9.01
N PHE A 539 29.35 -3.86 -9.00
CA PHE A 539 28.05 -3.68 -9.62
C PHE A 539 28.09 -3.90 -11.14
N LEU A 540 29.03 -3.28 -11.84
CA LEU A 540 29.21 -3.44 -13.29
C LEU A 540 29.55 -4.88 -13.67
N SER A 541 30.36 -5.56 -12.86
CA SER A 541 30.66 -6.98 -12.98
C SER A 541 29.40 -7.85 -12.81
N MET A 542 28.57 -7.57 -11.80
CA MET A 542 27.33 -8.33 -11.52
C MET A 542 26.27 -8.19 -12.62
N ILE A 543 26.13 -7.01 -13.22
CA ILE A 543 25.18 -6.79 -14.34
C ILE A 543 25.76 -7.24 -15.69
N GLY A 544 27.01 -7.71 -15.72
CA GLY A 544 27.68 -8.20 -16.93
C GLY A 544 28.12 -7.11 -17.91
N ALA A 545 28.21 -5.84 -17.46
CA ALA A 545 28.60 -4.72 -18.32
C ALA A 545 30.07 -4.81 -18.79
N ASP A 546 30.97 -5.36 -17.96
CA ASP A 546 32.41 -5.50 -18.24
C ASP A 546 32.76 -6.63 -19.22
N THR A 547 31.83 -7.56 -19.50
CA THR A 547 32.09 -8.72 -20.36
C THR A 547 31.98 -8.43 -21.87
N GLY A 548 31.80 -7.16 -22.26
CA GLY A 548 31.61 -6.75 -23.66
C GLY A 548 30.29 -7.21 -24.29
N LEU A 549 29.39 -7.84 -23.51
CA LEU A 549 28.14 -8.42 -23.98
C LEU A 549 26.98 -7.42 -24.09
N ASN A 550 27.15 -6.19 -23.57
CA ASN A 550 26.19 -5.09 -23.77
C ASN A 550 26.92 -3.75 -23.96
N PRO A 551 27.52 -3.48 -25.13
CA PRO A 551 28.06 -2.16 -25.46
C PRO A 551 26.99 -1.04 -25.44
N LYS A 552 25.70 -1.39 -25.27
CA LYS A 552 24.53 -0.51 -25.11
C LYS A 552 23.78 -0.72 -23.77
N GLY A 553 24.44 -1.17 -22.71
CA GLY A 553 23.81 -1.27 -21.39
C GLY A 553 23.20 0.06 -20.94
N MET A 554 21.97 0.03 -20.39
CA MET A 554 21.31 1.23 -19.87
C MET A 554 22.01 1.83 -18.65
N ILE A 555 22.92 1.09 -18.02
CA ILE A 555 23.65 1.49 -16.82
C ILE A 555 25.14 1.54 -17.17
N ARG A 556 25.80 2.66 -16.86
CA ARG A 556 27.22 2.90 -17.14
C ARG A 556 28.06 3.08 -15.89
N ARG A 557 27.49 3.66 -14.84
CA ARG A 557 28.22 4.00 -13.63
C ARG A 557 27.27 4.03 -12.44
N ALA A 558 27.74 3.60 -11.28
CA ALA A 558 27.15 3.89 -10.00
C ALA A 558 28.14 4.69 -9.16
N GLU A 559 27.65 5.58 -8.32
CA GLU A 559 28.45 6.41 -7.43
C GLU A 559 27.75 6.55 -6.09
N LEU A 560 28.52 6.50 -5.01
CA LEU A 560 28.08 6.90 -3.69
C LEU A 560 28.49 8.37 -3.46
N SER A 561 27.51 9.25 -3.31
CA SER A 561 27.78 10.68 -3.11
C SER A 561 28.28 10.97 -1.69
N GLN A 562 28.84 12.17 -1.47
CA GLN A 562 29.29 12.63 -0.15
C GLN A 562 28.15 12.73 0.87
N GLU A 563 26.91 12.90 0.40
CA GLU A 563 25.69 12.85 1.21
C GLU A 563 25.17 11.43 1.45
N PHE A 564 26.00 10.41 1.18
CA PHE A 564 25.66 8.99 1.36
C PHE A 564 24.48 8.52 0.51
N ASP A 565 24.32 9.11 -0.68
CA ASP A 565 23.27 8.76 -1.63
C ASP A 565 23.83 7.93 -2.78
N ILE A 566 23.16 6.84 -3.15
CA ILE A 566 23.58 5.96 -4.24
C ILE A 566 22.94 6.46 -5.53
N LYS A 567 23.75 7.01 -6.42
CA LYS A 567 23.35 7.52 -7.73
C LYS A 567 23.77 6.56 -8.82
N VAL A 568 22.87 6.29 -9.76
CA VAL A 568 23.15 5.45 -10.93
C VAL A 568 23.04 6.30 -12.18
N TYR A 569 23.94 6.08 -13.13
CA TYR A 569 24.03 6.87 -14.36
C TYR A 569 23.92 5.95 -15.57
N GLY A 570 23.12 6.38 -16.54
CA GLY A 570 22.98 5.73 -17.83
C GLY A 570 23.93 6.25 -18.90
N PRO A 571 23.65 6.00 -20.19
CA PRO A 571 24.40 6.60 -21.30
C PRO A 571 24.40 8.13 -21.21
N ASN A 572 25.51 8.76 -21.58
CA ASN A 572 25.72 10.22 -21.54
C ASN A 572 25.60 10.85 -20.13
N ASP A 573 25.93 10.09 -19.07
CA ASP A 573 25.85 10.55 -17.67
C ASP A 573 24.47 11.04 -17.24
N GLN A 574 23.41 10.55 -17.89
CA GLN A 574 22.04 10.86 -17.47
C GLN A 574 21.76 10.17 -16.11
N PRO A 575 21.35 10.92 -15.07
CA PRO A 575 21.03 10.33 -13.77
C PRO A 575 19.79 9.45 -13.93
N LEU A 576 19.89 8.21 -13.45
CA LEU A 576 18.80 7.26 -13.37
C LEU A 576 18.32 7.18 -11.93
N ASN A 577 17.00 7.21 -11.74
CA ASN A 577 16.42 6.99 -10.42
C ASN A 577 16.43 5.48 -10.11
N PRO A 578 17.18 5.03 -9.07
CA PRO A 578 17.27 3.62 -8.72
C PRO A 578 15.92 2.95 -8.41
N ASP A 579 14.94 3.73 -7.98
CA ASP A 579 13.66 3.20 -7.47
C ASP A 579 12.66 2.92 -8.60
N THR A 580 12.66 3.74 -9.64
CA THR A 580 11.68 3.68 -10.74
C THR A 580 12.27 3.15 -12.05
N GLU A 581 13.57 3.35 -12.28
CA GLU A 581 14.19 3.11 -13.60
C GLU A 581 15.11 1.87 -13.61
N LEU A 582 15.42 1.29 -12.45
CA LEU A 582 16.13 0.01 -12.37
C LEU A 582 15.15 -1.16 -12.26
N ASN A 583 15.43 -2.21 -13.05
CA ASN A 583 14.71 -3.47 -12.89
C ASN A 583 15.07 -4.15 -11.55
N GLY A 584 14.24 -5.11 -11.10
CA GLY A 584 14.44 -5.80 -9.82
C GLY A 584 15.81 -6.49 -9.68
N ALA A 585 16.37 -7.02 -10.77
CA ALA A 585 17.68 -7.68 -10.77
C ALA A 585 18.83 -6.69 -10.56
N SER A 586 18.83 -5.56 -11.26
CA SER A 586 19.82 -4.49 -11.09
C SER A 586 19.74 -3.87 -9.71
N ARG A 587 18.54 -3.68 -9.14
CA ARG A 587 18.35 -3.19 -7.77
C ARG A 587 18.99 -4.12 -6.73
N ARG A 588 18.77 -5.44 -6.85
CA ARG A 588 19.45 -6.42 -5.98
C ARG A 588 20.96 -6.40 -6.15
N ALA A 589 21.43 -6.33 -7.41
CA ALA A 589 22.86 -6.28 -7.70
C ALA A 589 23.53 -5.04 -7.09
N ILE A 590 22.92 -3.85 -7.15
CA ILE A 590 23.52 -2.66 -6.55
C ILE A 590 23.54 -2.73 -5.00
N SER A 591 22.47 -3.22 -4.36
CA SER A 591 22.47 -3.44 -2.90
C SER A 591 23.56 -4.41 -2.45
N LEU A 592 23.67 -5.56 -3.12
CA LEU A 592 24.69 -6.55 -2.81
C LEU A 592 26.10 -6.04 -3.12
N SER A 593 26.27 -5.29 -4.21
CA SER A 593 27.57 -4.67 -4.54
C SER A 593 28.02 -3.68 -3.48
N PHE A 594 27.10 -2.91 -2.90
CA PHE A 594 27.38 -1.97 -1.82
C PHE A 594 27.82 -2.71 -0.56
N ILE A 595 27.08 -3.77 -0.18
CA ILE A 595 27.42 -4.63 0.97
C ILE A 595 28.81 -5.27 0.79
N LEU A 596 29.10 -5.83 -0.38
CA LEU A 596 30.39 -6.46 -0.66
C LEU A 596 31.54 -5.45 -0.68
N ALA A 597 31.34 -4.30 -1.32
CA ALA A 597 32.34 -3.22 -1.36
C ALA A 597 32.69 -2.75 0.05
N LEU A 598 31.68 -2.58 0.88
CA LEU A 598 31.82 -2.24 2.28
C LEU A 598 32.64 -3.27 3.06
N THR A 599 32.28 -4.57 2.98
CA THR A 599 33.02 -5.63 3.68
C THR A 599 34.47 -5.74 3.22
N LYS A 600 34.72 -5.44 1.95
CA LYS A 600 36.04 -5.54 1.35
C LYS A 600 36.93 -4.36 1.70
N VAL A 601 36.38 -3.14 1.71
CA VAL A 601 37.12 -1.93 2.12
C VAL A 601 37.42 -1.95 3.61
N SER A 602 36.52 -2.50 4.44
CA SER A 602 36.74 -2.61 5.88
C SER A 602 37.74 -3.71 6.26
N ASP A 603 38.18 -4.55 5.32
CA ASP A 603 39.08 -5.70 5.54
C ASP A 603 38.62 -6.65 6.66
N VAL A 604 37.32 -6.69 6.92
CA VAL A 604 36.74 -7.55 7.95
C VAL A 604 36.44 -8.90 7.31
N GLN A 605 37.24 -9.91 7.64
CA GLN A 605 36.92 -11.27 7.27
C GLN A 605 35.69 -11.73 8.05
N ALA A 606 34.53 -11.82 7.38
CA ALA A 606 33.29 -12.30 7.97
C ALA A 606 32.53 -13.20 7.01
N ALA A 607 31.73 -14.11 7.58
CA ALA A 607 30.79 -14.93 6.83
C ALA A 607 29.64 -14.07 6.28
N ASN A 608 29.38 -14.18 4.98
CA ASN A 608 28.22 -13.56 4.33
C ASN A 608 27.11 -14.60 4.17
N ILE A 609 26.06 -14.48 4.98
CA ILE A 609 24.90 -15.35 4.98
C ILE A 609 23.75 -14.64 4.27
N ILE A 610 23.29 -15.21 3.15
CA ILE A 610 22.30 -14.56 2.28
C ILE A 610 21.09 -15.46 2.05
N ASP A 611 19.90 -14.97 2.41
CA ASP A 611 18.62 -15.64 2.17
C ASP A 611 18.05 -15.22 0.80
N THR A 612 17.73 -16.17 -0.08
CA THR A 612 17.17 -15.92 -1.43
C THR A 612 17.87 -14.81 -2.26
N PRO A 613 19.20 -14.90 -2.45
CA PRO A 613 19.99 -13.90 -3.16
C PRO A 613 19.56 -13.69 -4.63
N LEU A 614 18.96 -14.70 -5.27
CA LEU A 614 18.77 -14.75 -6.72
C LEU A 614 17.33 -14.53 -7.17
N GLY A 615 16.40 -14.28 -6.25
CA GLY A 615 15.00 -13.95 -6.57
C GLY A 615 14.87 -12.84 -7.61
N MET A 616 13.94 -13.00 -8.56
CA MET A 616 13.68 -12.07 -9.67
C MET A 616 14.88 -11.81 -10.63
N THR A 617 15.97 -12.58 -10.52
CA THR A 617 17.08 -12.55 -11.48
C THR A 617 16.98 -13.71 -12.48
N SER A 618 17.45 -13.50 -13.72
CA SER A 618 17.42 -14.54 -14.76
C SER A 618 18.66 -14.49 -15.64
N GLY A 619 18.94 -15.62 -16.31
CA GLY A 619 20.00 -15.73 -17.30
C GLY A 619 21.41 -15.48 -16.72
N LEU A 620 22.21 -14.73 -17.48
CA LEU A 620 23.63 -14.49 -17.19
C LEU A 620 23.86 -13.63 -15.94
N VAL A 621 22.96 -12.67 -15.63
CA VAL A 621 23.09 -11.81 -14.43
C VAL A 621 23.11 -12.66 -13.16
N LYS A 622 22.29 -13.72 -13.13
CA LYS A 622 22.23 -14.66 -12.01
C LYS A 622 23.55 -15.38 -11.80
N ALA A 623 24.19 -15.82 -12.88
CA ALA A 623 25.50 -16.47 -12.87
C ALA A 623 26.61 -15.52 -12.39
N SER A 624 26.67 -14.32 -12.98
CA SER A 624 27.62 -13.27 -12.58
C SER A 624 27.46 -12.88 -11.12
N LEU A 625 26.24 -12.82 -10.59
CA LEU A 625 25.98 -12.46 -9.19
C LEU A 625 26.58 -13.50 -8.24
N VAL A 626 26.33 -14.80 -8.47
CA VAL A 626 26.92 -15.87 -7.64
C VAL A 626 28.44 -15.86 -7.74
N GLU A 627 28.99 -15.69 -8.94
CA GLU A 627 30.44 -15.68 -9.13
C GLU A 627 31.13 -14.52 -8.40
N ASN A 628 30.54 -13.31 -8.44
CA ASN A 628 31.06 -12.17 -7.69
C ASN A 628 30.88 -12.36 -6.18
N LEU A 629 29.77 -12.91 -5.70
CA LEU A 629 29.58 -13.19 -4.27
C LEU A 629 30.68 -14.08 -3.70
N VAL A 630 30.99 -15.17 -4.40
CA VAL A 630 32.03 -16.14 -4.03
C VAL A 630 33.42 -15.52 -4.11
N ARG A 631 33.70 -14.74 -5.16
CA ARG A 631 35.02 -14.16 -5.40
C ARG A 631 35.38 -13.03 -4.43
N GLU A 632 34.39 -12.24 -4.04
CA GLU A 632 34.60 -11.03 -3.23
C GLU A 632 34.45 -11.28 -1.72
N SER A 633 33.97 -12.45 -1.30
CA SER A 633 33.76 -12.81 0.11
C SER A 633 34.74 -13.88 0.58
N SER A 634 35.11 -13.88 1.86
CA SER A 634 35.94 -14.93 2.47
C SER A 634 35.18 -16.23 2.74
N GLN A 635 33.90 -16.14 3.09
CA GLN A 635 32.99 -17.27 3.28
C GLN A 635 31.57 -16.88 2.90
N VAL A 636 30.89 -17.70 2.11
CA VAL A 636 29.53 -17.43 1.63
C VAL A 636 28.59 -18.57 2.00
N VAL A 637 27.43 -18.24 2.56
CA VAL A 637 26.34 -19.19 2.83
C VAL A 637 25.09 -18.71 2.10
N LEU A 638 24.65 -19.45 1.08
CA LEU A 638 23.47 -19.08 0.29
C LEU A 638 22.30 -20.03 0.56
N PHE A 639 21.15 -19.47 0.96
CA PHE A 639 19.90 -20.22 1.02
C PHE A 639 19.14 -20.11 -0.31
N LEU A 640 19.25 -21.15 -1.14
CA LEU A 640 18.70 -21.14 -2.50
C LEU A 640 17.45 -22.02 -2.63
N THR A 641 16.41 -21.54 -3.31
CA THR A 641 15.32 -22.41 -3.79
C THR A 641 15.76 -23.21 -5.01
N PHE A 642 15.01 -24.25 -5.38
CA PHE A 642 15.30 -25.02 -6.58
C PHE A 642 15.24 -24.16 -7.86
N ASP A 643 14.30 -23.21 -7.94
CA ASP A 643 14.24 -22.27 -9.06
C ASP A 643 15.43 -21.30 -9.08
N GLU A 644 15.94 -20.90 -7.91
CA GLU A 644 17.16 -20.11 -7.80
C GLU A 644 18.42 -20.91 -8.16
N ILE A 645 18.41 -22.24 -8.12
CA ILE A 645 19.56 -23.05 -8.52
C ILE A 645 19.66 -23.19 -10.05
N LYS A 646 18.51 -23.15 -10.76
CA LYS A 646 18.45 -23.31 -12.22
C LYS A 646 19.35 -22.30 -12.95
N GLY A 647 20.29 -22.78 -13.75
CA GLY A 647 21.20 -21.97 -14.57
C GLY A 647 22.52 -21.56 -13.90
N VAL A 648 22.72 -21.86 -12.61
CA VAL A 648 23.97 -21.59 -11.88
C VAL A 648 24.65 -22.85 -11.36
N GLU A 649 24.13 -24.04 -11.70
CA GLU A 649 24.58 -25.32 -11.15
C GLU A 649 26.08 -25.54 -11.37
N LYS A 650 26.61 -25.19 -12.55
CA LYS A 650 28.06 -25.33 -12.85
C LYS A 650 28.93 -24.48 -11.93
N ILE A 651 28.45 -23.31 -11.51
CA ILE A 651 29.17 -22.41 -10.59
C ILE A 651 29.10 -22.98 -9.18
N LEU A 652 27.93 -23.46 -8.77
CA LEU A 652 27.77 -24.15 -7.49
C LEU A 652 28.66 -25.40 -7.42
N ASP A 653 28.75 -26.21 -8.48
CA ASP A 653 29.63 -27.38 -8.56
C ASP A 653 31.11 -27.02 -8.38
N LYS A 654 31.52 -25.84 -8.88
CA LYS A 654 32.91 -25.37 -8.81
C LYS A 654 33.29 -24.90 -7.41
N TYR A 655 32.42 -24.09 -6.79
CA TYR A 655 32.76 -23.34 -5.58
C TYR A 655 32.13 -23.88 -4.29
N ALA A 656 31.09 -24.72 -4.35
CA ALA A 656 30.46 -25.25 -3.15
C ALA A 656 31.34 -26.31 -2.48
N GLY A 657 31.81 -26.03 -1.27
CA GLY A 657 32.53 -27.00 -0.43
C GLY A 657 31.60 -27.83 0.45
N LYS A 658 30.45 -27.26 0.84
CA LYS A 658 29.40 -27.91 1.63
C LYS A 658 28.02 -27.67 1.02
N ALA A 659 27.16 -28.67 1.10
CA ALA A 659 25.77 -28.54 0.68
C ALA A 659 24.84 -29.29 1.63
N VAL A 660 23.72 -28.64 1.97
CA VAL A 660 22.66 -29.19 2.83
C VAL A 660 21.32 -28.89 2.19
N THR A 661 20.38 -29.84 2.26
CA THR A 661 18.99 -29.61 1.86
C THR A 661 18.08 -29.63 3.09
N LEU A 662 17.28 -28.57 3.26
CA LEU A 662 16.23 -28.49 4.27
C LEU A 662 14.86 -28.85 3.68
N SER A 663 14.08 -29.65 4.39
CA SER A 663 12.75 -30.08 3.96
C SER A 663 11.78 -30.05 5.14
N PHE A 664 10.63 -29.38 4.95
CA PHE A 664 9.61 -29.26 5.99
C PHE A 664 8.55 -30.35 5.84
N SER A 665 8.35 -31.13 6.90
CA SER A 665 7.40 -32.25 6.94
C SER A 665 5.95 -31.86 6.61
N GLY A 666 5.51 -30.64 6.93
CA GLY A 666 4.16 -30.17 6.59
C GLY A 666 3.91 -29.97 5.08
N HIS A 667 4.94 -30.13 4.24
CA HIS A 667 4.81 -30.14 2.79
C HIS A 667 4.31 -31.49 2.24
N TYR A 668 4.31 -32.55 3.05
CA TYR A 668 3.69 -33.83 2.70
C TYR A 668 2.15 -33.76 2.87
N PRO A 669 1.33 -34.38 2.01
CA PRO A 669 1.71 -35.18 0.82
C PRO A 669 1.75 -34.39 -0.49
N LYS A 670 1.46 -33.07 -0.48
CA LYS A 670 1.27 -32.31 -1.71
C LYS A 670 2.58 -32.07 -2.48
N MET A 671 3.66 -31.78 -1.76
CA MET A 671 4.93 -31.39 -2.36
C MET A 671 6.06 -32.39 -2.08
N LEU A 672 6.10 -33.01 -0.90
CA LEU A 672 7.04 -34.09 -0.58
C LEU A 672 6.46 -35.44 -1.01
N ARG A 673 7.29 -36.31 -1.58
CA ARG A 673 6.87 -37.63 -2.07
C ARG A 673 6.77 -38.68 -0.97
N ASN A 674 7.69 -38.62 0.00
CA ASN A 674 7.80 -39.61 1.07
C ASN A 674 7.22 -39.07 2.37
N GLU A 675 6.65 -39.97 3.17
CA GLU A 675 6.10 -39.63 4.48
C GLU A 675 7.23 -39.30 5.47
N PRO A 676 7.21 -38.12 6.12
CA PRO A 676 8.25 -37.73 7.07
C PRO A 676 8.09 -38.46 8.41
N LYS A 677 9.19 -38.72 9.10
CA LYS A 677 9.19 -39.44 10.40
C LYS A 677 8.52 -38.64 11.53
N ARG A 678 8.51 -37.32 11.42
CA ARG A 678 7.94 -36.38 12.40
C ARG A 678 7.14 -35.32 11.65
N GLN A 679 6.00 -34.92 12.20
CA GLN A 679 5.15 -33.88 11.62
C GLN A 679 5.47 -32.50 12.22
N GLY A 680 5.29 -31.43 11.42
CA GLY A 680 5.50 -30.05 11.88
C GLY A 680 6.95 -29.66 12.18
N VAL A 681 7.93 -30.35 11.60
CA VAL A 681 9.37 -30.10 11.75
C VAL A 681 10.10 -30.00 10.40
N THR A 682 11.20 -29.26 10.38
CA THR A 682 12.18 -29.24 9.28
C THR A 682 13.27 -30.27 9.55
N GLU A 683 13.52 -31.13 8.57
CA GLU A 683 14.63 -32.08 8.56
C GLU A 683 15.71 -31.61 7.59
N ALA A 684 16.98 -31.82 7.97
CA ALA A 684 18.13 -31.54 7.13
C ALA A 684 18.75 -32.84 6.62
N CYS A 685 19.16 -32.85 5.35
CA CYS A 685 19.91 -33.95 4.76
C CYS A 685 21.10 -33.43 3.96
N ASN A 686 22.11 -34.27 3.74
CA ASN A 686 23.36 -33.85 3.11
C ASN A 686 23.26 -33.75 1.57
N CYS A 687 22.06 -33.87 0.97
CA CYS A 687 21.90 -33.86 -0.49
C CYS A 687 22.39 -32.53 -1.05
N ASN A 688 23.19 -32.61 -2.11
CA ASN A 688 23.62 -31.43 -2.84
C ASN A 688 22.50 -30.85 -3.72
N HIS A 689 22.82 -29.82 -4.48
CA HIS A 689 21.85 -29.11 -5.32
C HIS A 689 21.33 -29.93 -6.52
N ARG A 690 21.97 -31.05 -6.89
CA ARG A 690 21.59 -31.99 -7.97
C ARG A 690 20.97 -33.29 -7.48
N GLU A 691 21.01 -33.54 -6.17
CA GLU A 691 20.62 -34.81 -5.57
C GLU A 691 19.30 -34.72 -4.80
N PHE A 692 18.64 -35.86 -4.60
CA PHE A 692 17.58 -36.01 -3.61
C PHE A 692 17.72 -37.33 -2.85
N CYS A 693 17.11 -37.42 -1.67
CA CYS A 693 17.00 -38.65 -0.88
C CYS A 693 15.56 -38.80 -0.36
N GLN A 694 15.29 -39.84 0.43
CA GLN A 694 13.97 -40.08 1.00
C GLN A 694 13.40 -38.88 1.78
N ILE A 695 14.26 -38.08 2.43
CA ILE A 695 13.85 -36.93 3.25
C ILE A 695 13.41 -35.72 2.39
N CYS A 696 14.08 -35.50 1.26
CA CYS A 696 13.94 -34.25 0.49
C CYS A 696 13.38 -34.43 -0.93
N GLU A 697 12.94 -35.63 -1.28
CA GLU A 697 12.33 -35.89 -2.58
C GLU A 697 11.00 -35.15 -2.73
N ARG A 698 10.89 -34.35 -3.78
CA ARG A 698 9.72 -33.54 -4.09
C ARG A 698 9.11 -33.89 -5.44
N THR A 699 7.80 -33.69 -5.56
CA THR A 699 7.03 -34.00 -6.77
C THR A 699 7.29 -33.04 -7.93
N ASP A 700 7.74 -31.82 -7.64
CA ASP A 700 7.99 -30.73 -8.59
C ASP A 700 9.43 -30.66 -9.13
N GLN A 701 10.35 -31.52 -8.63
CA GLN A 701 11.79 -31.46 -8.91
C GLN A 701 12.30 -32.70 -9.66
N THR A 702 11.82 -32.91 -10.88
CA THR A 702 12.10 -34.11 -11.68
C THR A 702 13.53 -34.25 -12.22
N ASN A 703 14.32 -33.17 -12.21
CA ASN A 703 15.68 -33.14 -12.77
C ASN A 703 16.77 -33.54 -11.77
N LEU A 704 16.40 -33.90 -10.53
CA LEU A 704 17.35 -34.31 -9.51
C LEU A 704 17.64 -35.81 -9.62
N VAL A 705 18.86 -36.21 -9.23
CA VAL A 705 19.30 -37.61 -9.22
C VAL A 705 19.17 -38.18 -7.80
N SER A 706 18.75 -39.44 -7.69
CA SER A 706 18.72 -40.11 -6.39
C SER A 706 20.15 -40.24 -5.85
N ARG A 707 20.37 -39.76 -4.63
CA ARG A 707 21.64 -39.97 -3.94
C ARG A 707 21.78 -41.43 -3.58
N ALA A 708 22.86 -42.07 -4.03
CA ALA A 708 23.22 -43.40 -3.57
C ALA A 708 23.41 -43.36 -2.03
N SER A 709 22.62 -44.18 -1.35
CA SER A 709 22.57 -44.32 0.11
C SER A 709 23.90 -44.74 0.72
#